data_AF-A0A6A7NBJ1-F1
#
_entry.id   AF-A0A6A7NBJ1-F1
#
_cell.length_a   1.000
_cell.length_b   1.000
_cell.length_c   1.000
_cell.angle_alpha   90.00
_cell.angle_beta   90.00
_cell.angle_gamma   90.00
#
_symmetry.space_group_name_H-M   'P 1'
#
loop_
_entity.id
_entity.type
_entity.pdbx_description
1 polymer ?
#
loop_
_entity_poly.entity_id
_entity_poly.type
_entity_poly.pdbx_seq_one_letter_code
_entity_poly.pdbx_strand_id
1 'polypeptide(L)'
;MRVAGDSTLSGHGRHWVRMAARMLSWMLIGFLLLLLPMLAVGVRAAPPVLDLASEPLTAACRPASPGGARIAGASLLAMASAVASSASTVPAASGGDLFGATMDAGDWGGHFERFALPAAGVALPPSAAALWDAGALLTGGAGRAPSPAPEARKVYTAVVQNDGKLAGIPFSWLALSDAQRVLLDLPPPSPHAVAADGLGERRVAYLRGERSDEGALFRRRTSVLGDAINSTPVLVGPPSGASLDADYLAFRERHKSRRPVIYLGANDGMLHAFDAGTGSELYAYVPDALLPALNRLPDPGYVHRAYVDGPASSGDALIAGSWRTVLVAAMGGGAQGLFALDISDPEALDERAVLWEFTDRDDPMMGNITTLPQVIKVRTSHGAGVATYRYFAVVSSGLNNYARDGHRSGAGKGALFLLAMDKAHDAPWRLNVNYFRLVTPISDPSMANGLSAPALIADRDGALNYAYAGDLQGNLWRFDFSSWPGAAAKALFVARDGDGNRQPIAQQPMVAYASGGGYLILFGTGRLLARNDLAATDFTTQSFYAIHDSLSVPMDVVTGRRQLTERVLASSGGDLLSIGGGTMEAGSKGWYVDFLQSALTGERSIGGGKLVGGAVVFNTLLPGADKCDASRSRTYVLQALSGLPGGLSAASVAPAAPIVGVLQATYSAVPSLVQQSASRAPPDPTGQVVVEKGYAVVNASARETVVAGSVKVRLRAGRLSWREVANWRELHEAVK
;
A
#
# COMPACT_ATOMS: atom_id res chain seq x y z
N MET A 1 47.21 -44.56 -40.82
CA MET A 1 48.26 -44.67 -41.86
C MET A 1 49.62 -44.60 -41.18
N ARG A 2 50.39 -45.69 -41.23
CA ARG A 2 51.82 -45.69 -40.88
C ARG A 2 52.56 -44.92 -41.97
N VAL A 3 53.38 -43.95 -41.60
CA VAL A 3 54.59 -43.60 -42.35
C VAL A 3 55.71 -43.40 -41.35
N ALA A 4 56.73 -44.24 -41.52
CA ALA A 4 58.00 -44.22 -40.84
C ALA A 4 58.87 -43.06 -41.34
N GLY A 5 59.77 -42.59 -40.49
CA GLY A 5 60.77 -41.60 -40.85
C GLY A 5 61.70 -41.35 -39.67
N ASP A 6 62.50 -42.37 -39.32
CA ASP A 6 63.66 -42.19 -38.47
C ASP A 6 64.63 -41.22 -39.14
N SER A 7 64.85 -40.07 -38.51
CA SER A 7 66.09 -39.32 -38.71
C SER A 7 66.53 -38.72 -37.38
N THR A 8 67.77 -39.02 -37.07
CA THR A 8 68.53 -38.71 -35.87
C THR A 8 68.68 -37.21 -35.68
N LEU A 9 68.20 -36.67 -34.55
CA LEU A 9 68.53 -35.32 -34.11
C LEU A 9 69.08 -35.35 -32.67
N SER A 10 70.25 -34.74 -32.54
CA SER A 10 71.15 -34.72 -31.41
C SER A 10 70.54 -34.12 -30.14
N GLY A 11 71.04 -34.59 -28.99
CA GLY A 11 70.50 -34.38 -27.65
C GLY A 11 70.52 -32.95 -27.08
N HIS A 12 70.53 -31.91 -27.91
CA HIS A 12 70.47 -30.51 -27.46
C HIS A 12 69.18 -29.77 -27.88
N GLY A 13 68.43 -30.28 -28.86
CA GLY A 13 67.16 -29.67 -29.30
C GLY A 13 65.94 -30.03 -28.44
N ARG A 14 65.92 -31.22 -27.80
CA ARG A 14 64.78 -31.68 -26.98
C ARG A 14 64.61 -30.90 -25.68
N HIS A 15 65.67 -30.31 -25.16
CA HIS A 15 65.60 -29.48 -23.95
C HIS A 15 64.91 -28.15 -24.22
N TRP A 16 65.26 -27.49 -25.34
CA TRP A 16 64.66 -26.22 -25.75
C TRP A 16 63.18 -26.37 -26.12
N VAL A 17 62.80 -27.42 -26.85
CA VAL A 17 61.39 -27.67 -27.20
C VAL A 17 60.55 -28.00 -25.96
N ARG A 18 61.08 -28.76 -24.99
CA ARG A 18 60.37 -29.03 -23.72
C ARG A 18 60.28 -27.80 -22.83
N MET A 19 61.27 -26.92 -22.86
CA MET A 19 61.28 -25.68 -22.08
C MET A 19 60.35 -24.63 -22.69
N ALA A 20 60.32 -24.51 -24.01
CA ALA A 20 59.37 -23.67 -24.73
C ALA A 20 57.92 -24.16 -24.57
N ALA A 21 57.67 -25.49 -24.65
CA ALA A 21 56.34 -26.05 -24.40
C ALA A 21 55.88 -25.87 -22.95
N ARG A 22 56.80 -25.96 -21.97
CA ARG A 22 56.52 -25.63 -20.57
C ARG A 22 56.23 -24.15 -20.38
N MET A 23 57.01 -23.25 -20.98
CA MET A 23 56.73 -21.80 -20.92
C MET A 23 55.39 -21.44 -21.57
N LEU A 24 55.06 -22.03 -22.72
CA LEU A 24 53.76 -21.80 -23.37
C LEU A 24 52.60 -22.34 -22.53
N SER A 25 52.78 -23.50 -21.89
CA SER A 25 51.77 -24.09 -20.99
C SER A 25 51.59 -23.27 -19.72
N TRP A 26 52.67 -22.72 -19.14
CA TRP A 26 52.60 -21.80 -18.00
C TRP A 26 52.02 -20.43 -18.37
N MET A 27 52.27 -19.93 -19.58
CA MET A 27 51.61 -18.73 -20.10
C MET A 27 50.12 -18.96 -20.35
N LEU A 28 49.72 -20.11 -20.91
CA LEU A 28 48.31 -20.47 -21.10
C LEU A 28 47.59 -20.67 -19.76
N ILE A 29 48.22 -21.32 -18.79
CA ILE A 29 47.68 -21.49 -17.43
C ILE A 29 47.60 -20.13 -16.72
N GLY A 30 48.59 -19.25 -16.88
CA GLY A 30 48.56 -17.88 -16.37
C GLY A 30 47.45 -17.04 -17.03
N PHE A 31 47.24 -17.17 -18.34
CA PHE A 31 46.17 -16.49 -19.07
C PHE A 31 44.78 -17.03 -18.70
N LEU A 32 44.63 -18.35 -18.51
CA LEU A 32 43.41 -18.95 -17.96
C LEU A 32 43.17 -18.52 -16.51
N LEU A 33 44.20 -18.47 -15.66
CA LEU A 33 44.10 -17.99 -14.27
C LEU A 33 43.83 -16.48 -14.17
N LEU A 34 44.21 -15.69 -15.18
CA LEU A 34 43.83 -14.28 -15.33
C LEU A 34 42.41 -14.09 -15.87
N LEU A 35 41.86 -15.09 -16.59
CA LEU A 35 40.47 -15.12 -17.06
C LEU A 35 39.51 -15.76 -16.03
N LEU A 36 40.02 -16.55 -15.09
CA LEU A 36 39.23 -17.17 -14.01
C LEU A 36 38.50 -16.18 -13.07
N PRO A 37 39.02 -14.97 -12.76
CA PRO A 37 38.27 -13.93 -12.05
C PRO A 37 37.23 -13.24 -12.95
N MET A 38 37.38 -13.31 -14.28
CA MET A 38 36.41 -12.76 -15.24
C MET A 38 35.28 -13.76 -15.55
N LEU A 39 35.50 -15.06 -15.36
CA LEU A 39 34.49 -16.12 -15.57
C LEU A 39 33.79 -16.58 -14.29
N ALA A 40 34.26 -16.13 -13.12
CA ALA A 40 33.64 -16.42 -11.83
C ALA A 40 33.71 -15.21 -10.91
N VAL A 41 32.94 -14.16 -11.21
CA VAL A 41 31.98 -13.48 -10.32
C VAL A 41 31.23 -12.51 -11.21
N GLY A 42 30.10 -12.94 -11.78
CA GLY A 42 29.09 -11.98 -12.21
C GLY A 42 28.58 -11.29 -10.96
N VAL A 43 29.22 -10.22 -10.51
CA VAL A 43 28.63 -9.29 -9.54
C VAL A 43 27.46 -8.69 -10.30
N ARG A 44 26.29 -9.34 -10.24
CA ARG A 44 25.06 -8.73 -10.71
C ARG A 44 24.92 -7.46 -9.89
N ALA A 45 25.09 -6.31 -10.53
CA ALA A 45 24.83 -5.03 -9.91
C ALA A 45 23.41 -5.10 -9.32
N ALA A 46 23.28 -4.67 -8.07
CA ALA A 46 21.95 -4.50 -7.49
C ALA A 46 21.13 -3.54 -8.39
N PRO A 47 19.80 -3.65 -8.38
CA PRO A 47 18.94 -2.70 -9.08
C PRO A 47 19.27 -1.24 -8.78
N PRO A 48 18.88 -0.29 -9.67
CA PRO A 48 19.01 1.13 -9.37
C PRO A 48 18.14 1.53 -8.17
N VAL A 49 18.69 2.31 -7.25
CA VAL A 49 17.96 2.84 -6.08
C VAL A 49 17.03 3.95 -6.56
N LEU A 50 15.78 3.93 -6.10
CA LEU A 50 14.82 4.98 -6.39
C LEU A 50 15.00 6.14 -5.40
N ASP A 51 15.13 7.36 -5.92
CA ASP A 51 15.00 8.56 -5.10
C ASP A 51 13.51 8.82 -4.85
N LEU A 52 13.01 8.27 -3.74
CA LEU A 52 11.59 8.34 -3.40
C LEU A 52 11.21 9.80 -3.16
N ALA A 53 10.20 10.26 -3.88
CA ALA A 53 9.74 11.63 -3.73
C ALA A 53 9.12 11.80 -2.34
N SER A 54 9.70 12.71 -1.55
CA SER A 54 9.09 13.11 -0.29
C SER A 54 7.99 14.16 -0.47
N GLU A 55 7.85 14.77 -1.65
CA GLU A 55 6.84 15.79 -1.91
C GLU A 55 5.67 15.21 -2.75
N PRO A 56 4.48 15.85 -2.75
CA PRO A 56 3.35 15.32 -3.52
C PRO A 56 3.62 15.41 -5.03
N LEU A 57 3.69 14.27 -5.70
CA LEU A 57 3.91 14.17 -7.15
C LEU A 57 2.65 14.46 -7.99
N THR A 58 1.48 14.57 -7.37
CA THR A 58 0.19 14.68 -8.08
C THR A 58 -0.57 15.97 -7.84
N ALA A 59 -0.09 16.82 -6.93
CA ALA A 59 -0.82 17.99 -6.48
C ALA A 59 -0.29 19.28 -7.13
N ALA A 60 -1.18 20.23 -7.44
CA ALA A 60 -0.79 21.54 -7.96
C ALA A 60 -0.41 22.51 -6.85
N CYS A 61 0.62 23.33 -7.10
CA CYS A 61 0.93 24.52 -6.31
C CYS A 61 -0.09 25.63 -6.67
N ARG A 62 -1.26 25.71 -6.02
CA ARG A 62 -2.22 26.80 -6.29
C ARG A 62 -1.86 28.05 -5.48
N PRO A 63 -1.76 29.27 -6.05
CA PRO A 63 -1.49 30.50 -5.28
C PRO A 63 -2.71 30.99 -4.46
N ALA A 64 -2.40 31.82 -3.45
CA ALA A 64 -3.17 32.10 -2.25
C ALA A 64 -4.43 32.97 -2.43
N SER A 65 -5.56 32.51 -1.88
CA SER A 65 -6.56 33.40 -1.25
C SER A 65 -6.01 33.94 0.08
N PRO A 66 -6.56 35.04 0.65
CA PRO A 66 -6.05 35.57 1.91
C PRO A 66 -6.31 34.55 3.03
N GLY A 67 -5.25 33.80 3.38
CA GLY A 67 -5.32 32.57 4.16
C GLY A 67 -4.24 31.53 3.81
N GLY A 68 -3.53 31.71 2.68
CA GLY A 68 -2.40 30.86 2.29
C GLY A 68 -2.80 29.75 1.31
N ALA A 69 -1.86 29.39 0.43
CA ALA A 69 -1.99 28.35 -0.58
C ALA A 69 -1.73 26.97 0.06
N ARG A 70 -2.76 26.15 0.30
CA ARG A 70 -2.58 24.77 0.78
C ARG A 70 -2.63 23.74 -0.34
N ILE A 71 -1.70 22.80 -0.31
CA ILE A 71 -1.63 21.65 -1.21
C ILE A 71 -2.41 20.48 -0.60
N ALA A 72 -3.18 19.75 -1.42
CA ALA A 72 -3.93 18.58 -0.98
C ALA A 72 -3.00 17.37 -0.78
N GLY A 73 -3.15 16.68 0.34
CA GLY A 73 -2.49 15.41 0.66
C GLY A 73 -3.52 14.29 0.80
N ALA A 74 -3.28 13.39 1.76
CA ALA A 74 -4.09 12.22 2.03
C ALA A 74 -5.58 12.53 2.33
N SER A 75 -6.48 11.61 2.00
CA SER A 75 -7.91 11.75 2.31
C SER A 75 -8.57 10.42 2.69
N LEU A 76 -9.63 10.50 3.49
CA LEU A 76 -10.51 9.39 3.84
C LEU A 76 -11.97 9.85 3.75
N LEU A 77 -12.77 9.06 3.04
CA LEU A 77 -14.20 9.26 2.91
C LEU A 77 -14.95 8.27 3.82
N ALA A 78 -15.58 8.77 4.89
CA ALA A 78 -16.30 7.96 5.87
C ALA A 78 -17.81 8.11 5.67
N MET A 79 -18.44 7.11 5.07
CA MET A 79 -19.86 7.18 4.71
C MET A 79 -20.78 6.57 5.76
N ALA A 80 -21.96 7.18 5.94
CA ALA A 80 -23.05 6.54 6.65
C ALA A 80 -23.60 5.37 5.81
N SER A 81 -23.87 4.23 6.45
CA SER A 81 -24.48 3.08 5.76
C SER A 81 -25.94 3.37 5.39
N ALA A 82 -26.30 3.20 4.12
CA ALA A 82 -27.69 3.25 3.70
C ALA A 82 -28.44 1.99 4.19
N VAL A 83 -29.43 2.17 5.06
CA VAL A 83 -30.26 1.08 5.58
C VAL A 83 -31.30 0.69 4.52
N ALA A 84 -31.36 -0.59 4.14
CA ALA A 84 -32.35 -1.09 3.20
C ALA A 84 -33.74 -1.11 3.86
N SER A 85 -34.70 -0.35 3.33
CA SER A 85 -36.10 -0.33 3.77
C SER A 85 -36.99 -1.11 2.80
N SER A 86 -38.08 -1.70 3.31
CA SER A 86 -39.19 -2.21 2.49
C SER A 86 -40.11 -1.11 1.96
N ALA A 87 -39.93 0.14 2.42
CA ALA A 87 -40.63 1.32 1.95
C ALA A 87 -39.83 2.05 0.85
N SER A 88 -40.54 2.59 -0.15
CA SER A 88 -39.98 3.08 -1.41
C SER A 88 -39.17 4.38 -1.34
N THR A 89 -39.06 5.04 -0.19
CA THR A 89 -38.33 6.30 -0.03
C THR A 89 -37.93 6.55 1.42
N VAL A 90 -36.62 6.52 1.72
CA VAL A 90 -36.05 7.11 2.95
C VAL A 90 -35.28 8.37 2.52
N PRO A 91 -35.50 9.54 3.15
CA PRO A 91 -34.68 10.71 2.86
C PRO A 91 -33.23 10.45 3.31
N ALA A 92 -32.26 10.85 2.49
CA ALA A 92 -30.85 10.68 2.79
C ALA A 92 -30.50 11.46 4.07
N ALA A 93 -30.12 10.74 5.13
CA ALA A 93 -29.34 11.31 6.24
C ALA A 93 -28.02 11.89 5.69
N SER A 94 -27.33 12.73 6.47
CA SER A 94 -26.01 13.28 6.13
C SER A 94 -25.14 12.24 5.42
N GLY A 95 -24.56 12.58 4.27
CA GLY A 95 -23.90 11.62 3.38
C GLY A 95 -22.67 10.91 3.98
N GLY A 96 -22.16 11.42 5.09
CA GLY A 96 -20.94 10.96 5.76
C GLY A 96 -20.03 12.14 6.13
N ASP A 97 -18.78 11.85 6.39
CA ASP A 97 -17.70 12.81 6.60
C ASP A 97 -16.57 12.60 5.58
N LEU A 98 -15.94 13.69 5.18
CA LEU A 98 -14.65 13.69 4.49
C LEU A 98 -13.58 14.13 5.49
N PHE A 99 -12.54 13.33 5.65
CA PHE A 99 -11.33 13.67 6.35
C PHE A 99 -10.22 13.93 5.33
N GLY A 100 -9.54 15.06 5.42
CA GLY A 100 -8.54 15.47 4.44
C GLY A 100 -7.31 16.11 5.08
N ALA A 101 -6.14 15.64 4.68
CA ALA A 101 -4.86 16.26 5.00
C ALA A 101 -4.50 17.31 3.94
N THR A 102 -4.07 18.47 4.38
CA THR A 102 -3.52 19.53 3.52
C THR A 102 -2.22 20.06 4.10
N MET A 103 -1.40 20.73 3.29
CA MET A 103 -0.10 21.24 3.73
C MET A 103 0.21 22.63 3.18
N ASP A 104 0.96 23.42 3.92
CA ASP A 104 1.54 24.67 3.45
C ASP A 104 2.83 24.40 2.67
N ALA A 105 2.90 24.88 1.43
CA ALA A 105 4.04 24.64 0.55
C ALA A 105 5.32 25.39 0.97
N GLY A 106 5.19 26.44 1.78
CA GLY A 106 6.30 27.30 2.19
C GLY A 106 7.15 26.67 3.30
N ASP A 107 6.53 25.92 4.20
CA ASP A 107 7.22 25.37 5.38
C ASP A 107 6.80 23.95 5.76
N TRP A 108 5.97 23.29 4.94
CA TRP A 108 5.48 21.93 5.14
C TRP A 108 4.66 21.75 6.43
N GLY A 109 4.01 22.83 6.88
CA GLY A 109 3.02 22.77 7.96
C GLY A 109 1.77 22.02 7.52
N GLY A 110 1.42 20.96 8.23
CA GLY A 110 0.27 20.11 7.94
C GLY A 110 -1.01 20.50 8.65
N HIS A 111 -2.12 20.16 8.02
CA HIS A 111 -3.48 20.31 8.51
C HIS A 111 -4.23 19.03 8.27
N PHE A 112 -5.11 18.65 9.19
CA PHE A 112 -6.00 17.52 9.02
C PHE A 112 -7.41 17.95 9.41
N GLU A 113 -8.34 17.82 8.49
CA GLU A 113 -9.62 18.52 8.56
C GLU A 113 -10.78 17.56 8.36
N ARG A 114 -11.90 17.82 9.06
CA ARG A 114 -13.16 17.11 8.84
C ARG A 114 -14.19 18.01 8.18
N PHE A 115 -14.85 17.52 7.14
CA PHE A 115 -15.97 18.17 6.48
C PHE A 115 -17.20 17.27 6.54
N ALA A 116 -18.36 17.86 6.82
CA ALA A 116 -19.63 17.17 6.60
C ALA A 116 -19.86 17.01 5.10
N LEU A 117 -20.15 15.80 4.64
CA LEU A 117 -20.53 15.60 3.25
C LEU A 117 -21.97 16.04 3.01
N PRO A 118 -22.25 16.65 1.85
CA PRO A 118 -23.62 16.93 1.42
C PRO A 118 -24.39 15.62 1.20
N ALA A 119 -25.68 15.73 0.86
CA ALA A 119 -26.48 14.57 0.48
C ALA A 119 -25.77 13.74 -0.60
N ALA A 120 -25.97 12.42 -0.54
CA ALA A 120 -25.27 11.48 -1.37
C ALA A 120 -25.42 11.84 -2.88
N GLY A 121 -24.30 11.82 -3.61
CA GLY A 121 -24.27 12.17 -5.05
C GLY A 121 -24.06 13.65 -5.35
N VAL A 122 -23.91 14.51 -4.33
CA VAL A 122 -23.53 15.91 -4.48
C VAL A 122 -22.04 16.08 -4.18
N ALA A 123 -21.35 16.87 -5.00
CA ALA A 123 -19.96 17.26 -4.76
C ALA A 123 -19.84 18.17 -3.52
N LEU A 124 -18.77 18.02 -2.75
CA LEU A 124 -18.43 18.95 -1.68
C LEU A 124 -18.04 20.29 -2.31
N PRO A 125 -18.70 21.41 -1.97
CA PRO A 125 -18.35 22.70 -2.55
C PRO A 125 -16.95 23.13 -2.09
N PRO A 126 -16.15 23.79 -2.94
CA PRO A 126 -14.82 24.29 -2.55
C PRO A 126 -14.82 25.26 -1.36
N SER A 127 -15.97 25.87 -1.05
CA SER A 127 -16.18 26.78 0.08
C SER A 127 -16.62 26.10 1.38
N ALA A 128 -16.70 24.76 1.43
CA ALA A 128 -17.09 24.04 2.64
C ALA A 128 -16.13 24.37 3.79
N ALA A 129 -16.71 24.78 4.93
CA ALA A 129 -15.94 25.01 6.15
C ALA A 129 -15.62 23.67 6.84
N ALA A 130 -14.38 23.52 7.30
CA ALA A 130 -14.01 22.40 8.14
C ALA A 130 -14.73 22.49 9.49
N LEU A 131 -15.25 21.37 9.98
CA LEU A 131 -15.84 21.23 11.32
C LEU A 131 -14.76 21.29 12.41
N TRP A 132 -13.56 20.80 12.11
CA TRP A 132 -12.36 20.95 12.91
C TRP A 132 -11.11 20.85 12.02
N ASP A 133 -9.99 21.40 12.49
CA ASP A 133 -8.65 21.30 11.90
C ASP A 133 -7.65 20.95 13.02
N ALA A 134 -7.13 19.71 13.00
CA ALA A 134 -6.23 19.19 14.03
C ALA A 134 -4.89 19.94 14.08
N GLY A 135 -4.37 20.36 12.92
CA GLY A 135 -3.15 21.17 12.85
C GLY A 135 -3.38 22.53 13.51
N ALA A 136 -4.54 23.15 13.26
CA ALA A 136 -4.91 24.40 13.91
C ALA A 136 -5.09 24.23 15.44
N LEU A 137 -5.68 23.13 15.92
CA LEU A 137 -5.83 22.84 17.35
C LEU A 137 -4.47 22.66 18.04
N LEU A 138 -3.57 21.87 17.47
CA LEU A 138 -2.22 21.64 17.99
C LEU A 138 -1.36 22.91 17.98
N THR A 139 -1.56 23.78 16.99
CA THR A 139 -0.77 25.01 16.82
C THR A 139 -1.22 26.14 17.73
N GLY A 140 -2.52 26.21 18.06
CA GLY A 140 -3.12 27.37 18.70
C GLY A 140 -3.25 28.56 17.74
N GLY A 141 -3.29 29.77 18.29
CA GLY A 141 -3.41 31.02 17.54
C GLY A 141 -3.62 32.22 18.47
N ALA A 142 -3.76 33.42 17.91
CA ALA A 142 -4.08 34.61 18.69
C ALA A 142 -5.41 34.40 19.45
N GLY A 143 -5.36 34.41 20.78
CA GLY A 143 -6.52 34.16 21.64
C GLY A 143 -6.97 32.69 21.74
N ARG A 144 -6.23 31.73 21.16
CA ARG A 144 -6.50 30.29 21.25
C ARG A 144 -5.23 29.55 21.65
N ALA A 145 -5.19 29.03 22.87
CA ALA A 145 -4.09 28.18 23.31
C ALA A 145 -4.02 26.87 22.48
N PRO A 146 -2.82 26.30 22.27
CA PRO A 146 -2.69 24.96 21.70
C PRO A 146 -3.41 23.93 22.58
N SER A 147 -4.04 22.94 21.96
CA SER A 147 -4.77 21.87 22.64
C SER A 147 -4.45 20.50 22.01
N PRO A 148 -3.70 19.63 22.72
CA PRO A 148 -3.11 19.85 24.05
C PRO A 148 -1.99 20.90 24.03
N ALA A 149 -1.64 21.46 25.20
CA ALA A 149 -0.40 22.21 25.35
C ALA A 149 0.83 21.30 25.12
N PRO A 150 1.97 21.79 24.60
CA PRO A 150 3.13 20.96 24.25
C PRO A 150 3.62 20.02 25.37
N GLU A 151 3.64 20.50 26.60
CA GLU A 151 4.00 19.74 27.80
C GLU A 151 2.95 18.70 28.20
N ALA A 152 1.69 18.92 27.85
CA ALA A 152 0.57 18.03 28.15
C ALA A 152 0.34 16.95 27.06
N ARG A 153 0.99 17.06 25.90
CA ARG A 153 0.87 16.07 24.82
C ARG A 153 1.39 14.70 25.26
N LYS A 154 0.60 13.67 25.02
CA LYS A 154 0.98 12.26 25.27
C LYS A 154 1.72 11.71 24.05
N VAL A 155 3.02 12.01 23.96
CA VAL A 155 3.88 11.50 22.88
C VAL A 155 4.75 10.38 23.42
N TYR A 156 4.78 9.26 22.71
CA TYR A 156 5.54 8.05 23.06
C TYR A 156 6.52 7.67 21.96
N THR A 157 7.54 6.91 22.33
CA THR A 157 8.48 6.27 21.42
C THR A 157 8.84 4.90 21.98
N ALA A 158 9.73 4.18 21.31
CA ALA A 158 10.30 2.94 21.78
C ALA A 158 11.82 3.07 21.93
N VAL A 159 12.39 2.26 22.82
CA VAL A 159 13.82 1.91 22.79
C VAL A 159 13.90 0.52 22.21
N VAL A 160 14.49 0.37 21.02
CA VAL A 160 14.69 -0.95 20.41
C VAL A 160 16.14 -1.37 20.54
N GLN A 161 16.37 -2.40 21.34
CA GLN A 161 17.70 -2.96 21.58
C GLN A 161 18.14 -3.85 20.42
N ASN A 162 19.46 -4.07 20.29
CA ASN A 162 20.03 -4.95 19.25
C ASN A 162 19.57 -6.42 19.37
N ASP A 163 19.14 -6.85 20.56
CA ASP A 163 18.57 -8.17 20.79
C ASP A 163 17.05 -8.23 20.49
N GLY A 164 16.48 -7.18 19.89
CA GLY A 164 15.08 -7.07 19.50
C GLY A 164 14.12 -6.85 20.67
N LYS A 165 14.62 -6.64 21.90
CA LYS A 165 13.77 -6.17 23.01
C LYS A 165 13.36 -4.73 22.77
N LEU A 166 12.08 -4.48 23.03
CA LEU A 166 11.48 -3.18 22.93
C LEU A 166 11.02 -2.74 24.32
N ALA A 167 11.14 -1.44 24.61
CA ALA A 167 10.48 -0.80 25.74
C ALA A 167 9.78 0.47 25.25
N GLY A 168 8.45 0.55 25.40
CA GLY A 168 7.71 1.79 25.16
C GLY A 168 8.04 2.81 26.25
N ILE A 169 8.37 4.04 25.85
CA ILE A 169 8.72 5.13 26.76
C ILE A 169 8.03 6.43 26.35
N PRO A 170 7.79 7.37 27.27
CA PRO A 170 7.43 8.73 26.89
C PRO A 170 8.51 9.36 26.01
N PHE A 171 8.11 10.08 24.95
CA PHE A 171 9.03 10.88 24.15
C PHE A 171 9.32 12.19 24.89
N SER A 172 10.19 12.13 25.89
CA SER A 172 10.68 13.27 26.67
C SER A 172 12.16 13.12 26.94
N TRP A 173 12.89 14.23 27.06
CA TRP A 173 14.35 14.22 27.15
C TRP A 173 14.91 13.32 28.26
N LEU A 174 14.26 13.34 29.42
CA LEU A 174 14.64 12.53 30.59
C LEU A 174 14.31 11.05 30.44
N ALA A 175 13.30 10.68 29.63
CA ALA A 175 12.89 9.30 29.43
C ALA A 175 13.67 8.60 28.30
N LEU A 176 14.22 9.36 27.34
CA LEU A 176 15.03 8.81 26.25
C LEU A 176 16.25 8.05 26.79
N SER A 177 16.72 7.07 26.03
CA SER A 177 18.02 6.42 26.32
C SER A 177 19.19 7.36 26.01
N ASP A 178 20.38 7.07 26.56
CA ASP A 178 21.60 7.84 26.27
C ASP A 178 21.89 7.90 24.75
N ALA A 179 21.73 6.78 24.05
CA ALA A 179 21.94 6.71 22.61
C ALA A 179 20.98 7.61 21.84
N GLN A 180 19.69 7.63 22.23
CA GLN A 180 18.68 8.48 21.60
C GLN A 180 18.90 9.96 21.90
N ARG A 181 19.30 10.30 23.14
CA ARG A 181 19.69 11.68 23.49
C ARG A 181 20.84 12.17 22.62
N VAL A 182 21.88 11.35 22.42
CA VAL A 182 23.00 11.68 21.54
C VAL A 182 22.53 11.99 20.12
N LEU A 183 21.64 11.17 19.54
CA LEU A 183 21.11 11.42 18.18
C LEU A 183 20.41 12.77 18.04
N LEU A 184 19.65 13.18 19.06
CA LEU A 184 18.90 14.45 19.05
C LEU A 184 19.75 15.64 19.48
N ASP A 185 20.87 15.43 20.17
CA ASP A 185 21.81 16.50 20.56
C ASP A 185 22.78 16.88 19.42
N LEU A 186 22.77 16.12 18.33
CA LEU A 186 23.49 16.47 17.12
C LEU A 186 22.76 17.60 16.37
N PRO A 187 23.46 18.65 15.93
CA PRO A 187 22.87 19.65 15.04
C PRO A 187 22.38 18.99 13.74
N PRO A 188 21.37 19.58 13.06
CA PRO A 188 20.96 19.15 11.73
C PRO A 188 22.19 19.01 10.81
N PRO A 189 22.24 18.02 9.93
CA PRO A 189 23.44 17.73 9.17
C PRO A 189 23.77 18.88 8.21
N SER A 190 24.78 19.66 8.58
CA SER A 190 25.85 20.02 7.66
C SER A 190 26.71 18.78 7.46
N PRO A 191 27.27 18.49 6.27
CA PRO A 191 28.10 17.31 5.98
C PRO A 191 29.37 17.15 6.86
N HIS A 192 29.55 17.98 7.89
CA HIS A 192 30.72 18.09 8.75
C HIS A 192 30.43 18.20 10.25
N ALA A 193 29.17 18.15 10.71
CA ALA A 193 28.90 18.28 12.14
C ALA A 193 29.09 16.94 12.87
N VAL A 194 30.16 16.84 13.66
CA VAL A 194 30.54 15.63 14.39
C VAL A 194 30.41 15.79 15.92
N ALA A 195 30.04 16.99 16.40
CA ALA A 195 29.94 17.31 17.82
C ALA A 195 28.53 17.76 18.19
N ALA A 196 28.09 17.32 19.38
CA ALA A 196 26.84 17.73 19.98
C ALA A 196 26.84 19.23 20.32
N ASP A 197 25.69 19.89 20.23
CA ASP A 197 25.55 21.33 20.49
C ASP A 197 24.77 21.66 21.77
N GLY A 198 24.37 20.65 22.54
CA GLY A 198 23.66 20.80 23.80
C GLY A 198 22.21 21.27 23.65
N LEU A 199 21.64 21.27 22.44
CA LEU A 199 20.27 21.70 22.16
C LEU A 199 19.27 20.54 22.14
N GLY A 200 19.66 19.31 22.44
CA GLY A 200 18.83 18.10 22.34
C GLY A 200 17.52 18.18 23.12
N GLU A 201 17.55 18.65 24.37
CA GLU A 201 16.33 18.84 25.17
C GLU A 201 15.35 19.83 24.52
N ARG A 202 15.88 20.93 23.99
CA ARG A 202 15.09 21.96 23.30
C ARG A 202 14.55 21.46 21.96
N ARG A 203 15.30 20.61 21.26
CA ARG A 203 14.79 19.92 20.05
C ARG A 203 13.64 18.97 20.40
N VAL A 204 13.75 18.21 21.49
CA VAL A 204 12.62 17.37 21.94
C VAL A 204 11.41 18.23 22.28
N ALA A 205 11.58 19.36 22.99
CA ALA A 205 10.49 20.29 23.25
C ALA A 205 9.87 20.83 21.95
N TYR A 206 10.69 21.23 20.97
CA TYR A 206 10.23 21.70 19.66
C TYR A 206 9.41 20.65 18.90
N LEU A 207 9.89 19.40 18.87
CA LEU A 207 9.19 18.26 18.26
C LEU A 207 7.86 17.98 18.96
N ARG A 208 7.81 18.15 20.28
CA ARG A 208 6.57 18.11 21.07
C ARG A 208 5.68 19.33 20.87
N GLY A 209 6.08 20.33 20.08
CA GLY A 209 5.24 21.47 19.71
C GLY A 209 5.53 22.76 20.46
N GLU A 210 6.59 22.83 21.27
CA GLU A 210 7.08 24.10 21.84
C GLU A 210 7.56 25.03 20.72
N ARG A 211 7.26 26.32 20.85
CA ARG A 211 7.45 27.31 19.77
C ARG A 211 8.28 28.52 20.16
N SER A 212 8.66 28.67 21.43
CA SER A 212 9.45 29.80 21.94
C SER A 212 10.78 30.02 21.21
N ASP A 213 11.35 28.97 20.62
CA ASP A 213 12.63 29.01 19.91
C ASP A 213 12.52 29.21 18.39
N GLU A 214 11.30 29.34 17.87
CA GLU A 214 11.01 29.50 16.45
C GLU A 214 11.44 30.86 15.89
N GLY A 215 12.23 30.85 14.82
CA GLY A 215 12.78 32.03 14.18
C GLY A 215 13.98 32.65 14.90
N ALA A 216 14.47 31.99 15.95
CA ALA A 216 15.74 32.30 16.59
C ALA A 216 16.71 31.13 16.43
N LEU A 217 16.37 29.97 16.97
CA LEU A 217 17.23 28.77 16.93
C LEU A 217 16.68 27.69 16.01
N PHE A 218 15.35 27.58 15.95
CA PHE A 218 14.67 26.58 15.13
C PHE A 218 13.82 27.24 14.05
N ARG A 219 13.49 26.52 12.97
CA ARG A 219 12.62 27.03 11.91
C ARG A 219 11.25 27.42 12.46
N ARG A 220 10.67 28.48 11.87
CA ARG A 220 9.28 28.85 12.11
C ARG A 220 8.35 27.83 11.45
N ARG A 221 7.24 27.52 12.13
CA ARG A 221 6.17 26.66 11.62
C ARG A 221 4.84 27.41 11.53
N THR A 222 4.11 27.22 10.45
CA THR A 222 2.72 27.64 10.27
C THR A 222 1.78 26.68 10.99
N SER A 223 2.17 25.41 11.11
CA SER A 223 1.48 24.37 11.86
C SER A 223 2.46 23.47 12.65
N VAL A 224 2.09 23.10 13.87
CA VAL A 224 2.81 22.11 14.70
C VAL A 224 2.71 20.71 14.11
N LEU A 225 1.55 20.37 13.53
CA LEU A 225 1.34 19.11 12.82
C LEU A 225 2.15 19.13 11.51
N GLY A 226 2.89 18.07 11.23
CA GLY A 226 3.57 17.88 9.94
C GLY A 226 2.61 17.54 8.81
N ASP A 227 3.03 17.74 7.57
CA ASP A 227 2.27 17.32 6.40
C ASP A 227 2.08 15.80 6.32
N ALA A 228 1.00 15.36 5.68
CA ALA A 228 0.72 13.95 5.41
C ALA A 228 0.44 13.75 3.91
N ILE A 229 1.45 13.25 3.19
CA ILE A 229 1.42 13.14 1.74
C ILE A 229 0.94 11.76 1.31
N ASN A 230 1.67 10.71 1.69
CA ASN A 230 1.41 9.33 1.27
C ASN A 230 0.76 8.47 2.36
N SER A 231 0.77 8.95 3.61
CA SER A 231 0.06 8.31 4.73
C SER A 231 -1.44 8.20 4.48
N THR A 232 -2.06 7.10 4.91
CA THR A 232 -3.51 6.90 4.76
C THR A 232 -4.22 7.02 6.11
N PRO A 233 -5.17 7.95 6.31
CA PRO A 233 -5.91 8.05 7.56
C PRO A 233 -6.73 6.78 7.82
N VAL A 234 -6.62 6.23 9.04
CA VAL A 234 -7.33 5.01 9.46
C VAL A 234 -8.33 5.35 10.56
N LEU A 235 -9.62 5.30 10.25
CA LEU A 235 -10.70 5.44 11.23
C LEU A 235 -10.97 4.10 11.93
N VAL A 236 -10.84 4.08 13.25
CA VAL A 236 -11.10 2.91 14.09
C VAL A 236 -12.19 3.25 15.10
N GLY A 237 -13.33 2.59 14.97
CA GLY A 237 -14.44 2.64 15.91
C GLY A 237 -14.67 1.27 16.57
N PRO A 238 -15.91 0.94 16.97
CA PRO A 238 -16.25 -0.38 17.52
C PRO A 238 -15.80 -1.55 16.61
N PRO A 239 -15.33 -2.68 17.18
CA PRO A 239 -14.94 -3.86 16.41
C PRO A 239 -16.03 -4.38 15.47
N SER A 240 -15.68 -4.53 14.18
CA SER A 240 -16.62 -4.86 13.10
C SER A 240 -16.38 -6.21 12.44
N GLY A 241 -15.35 -6.95 12.85
CA GLY A 241 -15.05 -8.27 12.30
C GLY A 241 -16.21 -9.27 12.47
N ALA A 242 -16.18 -10.32 11.64
CA ALA A 242 -17.30 -11.23 11.44
C ALA A 242 -17.13 -12.61 12.12
N SER A 243 -16.10 -12.80 12.97
CA SER A 243 -15.96 -14.06 13.70
C SER A 243 -17.19 -14.30 14.59
N LEU A 244 -17.60 -15.57 14.68
CA LEU A 244 -18.69 -16.04 15.52
C LEU A 244 -18.17 -16.74 16.79
N ASP A 245 -16.85 -16.72 17.02
CA ASP A 245 -16.24 -17.29 18.20
C ASP A 245 -16.73 -16.57 19.46
N ALA A 246 -17.08 -17.32 20.51
CA ALA A 246 -17.66 -16.76 21.73
C ALA A 246 -16.78 -15.65 22.35
N ASP A 247 -15.45 -15.85 22.38
CA ASP A 247 -14.49 -14.87 22.91
C ASP A 247 -14.45 -13.58 22.08
N TYR A 248 -14.63 -13.70 20.76
CA TYR A 248 -14.66 -12.56 19.87
C TYR A 248 -15.98 -11.79 20.00
N LEU A 249 -17.10 -12.50 20.11
CA LEU A 249 -18.40 -11.86 20.39
C LEU A 249 -18.37 -11.10 21.73
N ALA A 250 -17.73 -11.67 22.76
CA ALA A 250 -17.51 -10.98 24.02
C ALA A 250 -16.59 -9.76 23.87
N PHE A 251 -15.54 -9.85 23.05
CA PHE A 251 -14.67 -8.71 22.72
C PHE A 251 -15.43 -7.57 22.03
N ARG A 252 -16.26 -7.90 21.03
CA ARG A 252 -17.12 -6.93 20.33
C ARG A 252 -18.09 -6.26 21.29
N GLU A 253 -18.73 -7.02 22.17
CA GLU A 253 -19.66 -6.48 23.16
C GLU A 253 -18.97 -5.53 24.14
N ARG A 254 -17.77 -5.88 24.62
CA ARG A 254 -16.96 -5.00 25.49
C ARG A 254 -16.58 -3.68 24.83
N HIS A 255 -16.32 -3.67 23.53
CA HIS A 255 -15.86 -2.49 22.79
C HIS A 255 -16.93 -1.87 21.88
N LYS A 256 -18.22 -2.21 22.08
CA LYS A 256 -19.33 -1.72 21.25
C LYS A 256 -19.48 -0.20 21.26
N SER A 257 -19.01 0.45 22.32
CA SER A 257 -19.00 1.91 22.51
C SER A 257 -17.59 2.51 22.41
N ARG A 258 -16.64 1.79 21.79
CA ARG A 258 -15.28 2.33 21.60
C ARG A 258 -15.35 3.64 20.82
N ARG A 259 -14.73 4.66 21.40
CA ARG A 259 -14.59 5.99 20.82
C ARG A 259 -13.95 5.92 19.43
N PRO A 260 -14.54 6.54 18.40
CA PRO A 260 -13.93 6.60 17.08
C PRO A 260 -12.66 7.46 17.08
N VAL A 261 -11.53 6.87 16.70
CA VAL A 261 -10.21 7.52 16.61
C VAL A 261 -9.69 7.41 15.19
N ILE A 262 -9.04 8.46 14.69
CA ILE A 262 -8.35 8.48 13.41
C ILE A 262 -6.85 8.48 13.63
N TYR A 263 -6.16 7.51 13.03
CA TYR A 263 -4.71 7.42 13.03
C TYR A 263 -4.15 7.98 11.73
N LEU A 264 -3.18 8.88 11.81
CA LEU A 264 -2.54 9.52 10.66
C LEU A 264 -1.04 9.67 10.88
N GLY A 265 -0.23 9.14 9.94
CA GLY A 265 1.20 9.39 9.90
C GLY A 265 1.50 10.77 9.32
N ALA A 266 2.43 11.51 9.93
CA ALA A 266 2.83 12.83 9.50
C ALA A 266 4.37 12.98 9.42
N ASN A 267 4.80 13.92 8.59
CA ASN A 267 6.21 14.25 8.35
C ASN A 267 6.83 15.17 9.42
N ASP A 268 6.18 15.30 10.58
CA ASP A 268 6.80 15.76 11.83
C ASP A 268 7.45 14.62 12.62
N GLY A 269 7.43 13.40 12.07
CA GLY A 269 8.06 12.23 12.66
C GLY A 269 7.11 11.31 13.40
N MET A 270 5.80 11.62 13.44
CA MET A 270 4.87 10.93 14.32
C MET A 270 3.70 10.29 13.59
N LEU A 271 3.17 9.22 14.18
CA LEU A 271 1.81 8.78 13.97
C LEU A 271 0.92 9.42 15.05
N HIS A 272 -0.09 10.18 14.65
CA HIS A 272 -1.03 10.84 15.55
C HIS A 272 -2.34 10.05 15.66
N ALA A 273 -2.93 10.03 16.86
CA ALA A 273 -4.26 9.54 17.12
C ALA A 273 -5.18 10.74 17.46
N PHE A 274 -6.14 11.03 16.58
CA PHE A 274 -7.10 12.11 16.75
C PHE A 274 -8.49 11.57 17.10
N ASP A 275 -9.19 12.24 18.02
CA ASP A 275 -10.63 12.02 18.17
C ASP A 275 -11.35 12.39 16.86
N ALA A 276 -12.13 11.47 16.30
CA ALA A 276 -12.78 11.70 15.00
C ALA A 276 -13.85 12.81 15.05
N GLY A 277 -14.46 13.05 16.21
CA GLY A 277 -15.52 14.03 16.41
C GLY A 277 -15.00 15.45 16.61
N THR A 278 -13.93 15.63 17.37
CA THR A 278 -13.39 16.94 17.81
C THR A 278 -12.08 17.32 17.14
N GLY A 279 -11.34 16.37 16.57
CA GLY A 279 -10.01 16.59 16.00
C GLY A 279 -8.90 16.76 17.05
N SER A 280 -9.21 16.60 18.34
CA SER A 280 -8.23 16.72 19.42
C SER A 280 -7.25 15.54 19.39
N GLU A 281 -5.95 15.82 19.52
CA GLU A 281 -4.93 14.78 19.64
C GLU A 281 -5.04 14.06 21.00
N LEU A 282 -5.19 12.74 20.96
CA LEU A 282 -5.25 11.88 22.13
C LEU A 282 -3.84 11.45 22.56
N TYR A 283 -3.03 11.03 21.60
CA TYR A 283 -1.63 10.68 21.75
C TYR A 283 -0.93 10.63 20.38
N ALA A 284 0.41 10.51 20.40
CA ALA A 284 1.22 10.30 19.21
C ALA A 284 2.36 9.29 19.48
N TYR A 285 2.82 8.61 18.44
CA TYR A 285 3.92 7.65 18.47
C TYR A 285 5.03 8.05 17.51
N VAL A 286 6.28 8.05 18.00
CA VAL A 286 7.49 8.34 17.23
C VAL A 286 8.29 7.03 17.08
N PRO A 287 8.41 6.48 15.86
CA PRO A 287 9.21 5.28 15.64
C PRO A 287 10.69 5.47 15.98
N ASP A 288 11.31 4.48 16.64
CA ASP A 288 12.73 4.53 17.03
C ASP A 288 13.64 4.68 15.79
N ALA A 289 13.27 3.98 14.70
CA ALA A 289 13.96 4.04 13.41
C ALA A 289 14.07 5.45 12.81
N LEU A 290 13.23 6.40 13.22
CA LEU A 290 13.24 7.77 12.72
C LEU A 290 14.03 8.74 13.60
N LEU A 291 14.41 8.37 14.83
CA LEU A 291 15.14 9.28 15.74
C LEU A 291 16.42 9.89 15.13
N PRO A 292 17.26 9.15 14.37
CA PRO A 292 18.44 9.73 13.72
C PRO A 292 18.14 10.85 12.71
N ALA A 293 16.88 10.98 12.28
CA ALA A 293 16.44 11.97 11.31
C ALA A 293 15.73 13.17 11.95
N LEU A 294 15.19 13.05 13.16
CA LEU A 294 14.33 14.09 13.75
C LEU A 294 15.08 15.37 14.08
N ASN A 295 16.40 15.30 14.26
CA ASN A 295 17.23 16.49 14.48
C ASN A 295 17.23 17.46 13.28
N ARG A 296 16.73 17.04 12.12
CA ARG A 296 16.58 17.86 10.91
C ARG A 296 15.34 18.74 10.92
N LEU A 297 14.27 18.32 11.60
CA LEU A 297 12.99 19.05 11.62
C LEU A 297 13.09 20.47 12.18
N PRO A 298 13.92 20.76 13.19
CA PRO A 298 14.07 22.12 13.71
C PRO A 298 14.98 23.01 12.85
N ASP A 299 15.66 22.50 11.81
CA ASP A 299 16.65 23.25 11.04
C ASP A 299 16.04 24.48 10.34
N PRO A 300 16.52 25.72 10.59
CA PRO A 300 16.10 26.90 9.81
C PRO A 300 16.25 26.74 8.29
N GLY A 301 17.20 25.91 7.83
CA GLY A 301 17.41 25.55 6.43
C GLY A 301 16.72 24.25 5.99
N TYR A 302 15.66 23.82 6.70
CA TYR A 302 15.00 22.54 6.49
C TYR A 302 14.69 22.26 5.01
N VAL A 303 15.24 21.14 4.52
CA VAL A 303 14.88 20.53 3.25
C VAL A 303 13.91 19.40 3.54
N HIS A 304 12.76 19.42 2.88
CA HIS A 304 11.71 18.45 3.09
C HIS A 304 12.21 17.02 2.88
N ARG A 305 11.77 16.12 3.77
CA ARG A 305 11.95 14.68 3.64
C ARG A 305 10.74 13.96 4.25
N ALA A 306 10.55 12.72 3.85
CA ALA A 306 9.56 11.86 4.49
C ALA A 306 10.03 11.41 5.90
N TYR A 307 9.06 11.18 6.79
CA TYR A 307 9.23 10.54 8.09
C TYR A 307 8.21 9.40 8.28
N VAL A 308 7.04 9.65 8.89
CA VAL A 308 5.94 8.65 8.95
C VAL A 308 5.01 8.94 7.79
N ASP A 309 5.40 8.47 6.61
CA ASP A 309 4.75 8.78 5.32
C ASP A 309 4.25 7.52 4.60
N GLY A 310 3.94 6.46 5.34
CA GLY A 310 3.51 5.19 4.78
C GLY A 310 2.02 4.90 5.05
N PRO A 311 1.39 4.02 4.26
CA PRO A 311 0.05 3.57 4.53
C PRO A 311 -0.03 2.78 5.85
N ALA A 312 -1.21 2.82 6.46
CA ALA A 312 -1.51 2.09 7.69
C ALA A 312 -2.83 1.34 7.56
N SER A 313 -2.98 0.25 8.33
CA SER A 313 -4.24 -0.47 8.45
C SER A 313 -4.47 -0.93 9.89
N SER A 314 -5.73 -1.17 10.22
CA SER A 314 -6.11 -1.77 11.49
C SER A 314 -6.80 -3.11 11.28
N GLY A 315 -6.76 -3.95 12.31
CA GLY A 315 -7.45 -5.24 12.32
C GLY A 315 -7.57 -5.80 13.72
N ASP A 316 -8.56 -6.68 13.91
CA ASP A 316 -8.69 -7.44 15.15
C ASP A 316 -7.87 -8.74 15.06
N ALA A 317 -7.01 -8.97 16.05
CA ALA A 317 -6.13 -10.13 16.09
C ALA A 317 -6.21 -10.81 17.46
N LEU A 318 -6.13 -12.14 17.45
CA LEU A 318 -5.97 -12.92 18.66
C LEU A 318 -4.48 -12.98 19.02
N ILE A 319 -4.11 -12.30 20.10
CA ILE A 319 -2.72 -12.15 20.56
C ILE A 319 -2.65 -12.72 21.98
N ALA A 320 -1.80 -13.73 22.18
CA ALA A 320 -1.62 -14.40 23.47
C ALA A 320 -2.96 -14.81 24.15
N GLY A 321 -3.92 -15.30 23.36
CA GLY A 321 -5.23 -15.75 23.84
C GLY A 321 -6.26 -14.63 24.09
N SER A 322 -5.93 -13.37 23.80
CA SER A 322 -6.84 -12.23 23.95
C SER A 322 -7.04 -11.51 22.63
N TRP A 323 -8.29 -11.16 22.32
CA TRP A 323 -8.60 -10.31 21.17
C TRP A 323 -8.15 -8.87 21.43
N ARG A 324 -7.42 -8.32 20.47
CA ARG A 324 -6.92 -6.95 20.44
C ARG A 324 -7.26 -6.30 19.11
N THR A 325 -7.48 -4.99 19.11
CA THR A 325 -7.44 -4.21 17.87
C THR A 325 -6.04 -3.66 17.71
N VAL A 326 -5.39 -3.97 16.60
CA VAL A 326 -4.03 -3.53 16.31
C VAL A 326 -4.02 -2.56 15.14
N LEU A 327 -3.03 -1.68 15.14
CA LEU A 327 -2.68 -0.84 14.00
C LEU A 327 -1.30 -1.27 13.50
N VAL A 328 -1.15 -1.42 12.19
CA VAL A 328 0.14 -1.66 11.54
C VAL A 328 0.39 -0.50 10.58
N ALA A 329 1.48 0.22 10.78
CA ALA A 329 1.78 1.44 10.03
C ALA A 329 3.17 1.37 9.41
N ALA A 330 3.24 1.67 8.12
CA ALA A 330 4.50 1.76 7.41
C ALA A 330 5.16 3.14 7.58
N MET A 331 6.48 3.19 7.51
CA MET A 331 7.23 4.45 7.57
C MET A 331 7.42 5.10 6.18
N GLY A 332 6.98 4.45 5.10
CA GLY A 332 7.02 5.04 3.76
C GLY A 332 8.45 5.37 3.30
N GLY A 333 8.63 6.57 2.76
CA GLY A 333 9.94 7.08 2.34
C GLY A 333 10.85 7.49 3.50
N GLY A 334 10.36 7.57 4.74
CA GLY A 334 11.14 8.14 5.85
C GLY A 334 12.17 7.19 6.45
N ALA A 335 11.80 5.91 6.59
CA ALA A 335 12.68 4.81 7.02
C ALA A 335 12.23 3.49 6.37
N GLN A 336 13.14 2.51 6.33
CA GLN A 336 12.81 1.17 5.86
C GLN A 336 12.12 0.39 6.98
N GLY A 337 10.94 -0.17 6.69
CA GLY A 337 10.15 -0.95 7.65
C GLY A 337 8.84 -0.32 8.09
N LEU A 338 8.33 -0.87 9.19
CA LEU A 338 7.00 -0.64 9.73
C LEU A 338 6.97 -0.95 11.24
N PHE A 339 5.89 -0.55 11.90
CA PHE A 339 5.65 -0.82 13.31
C PHE A 339 4.19 -1.21 13.56
N ALA A 340 3.93 -1.84 14.70
CA ALA A 340 2.59 -2.20 15.12
C ALA A 340 2.28 -1.76 16.55
N LEU A 341 1.05 -1.27 16.75
CA LEU A 341 0.52 -0.80 18.03
C LEU A 341 -0.72 -1.60 18.41
N ASP A 342 -0.89 -1.92 19.70
CA ASP A 342 -2.18 -2.28 20.30
C ASP A 342 -2.96 -0.99 20.55
N ILE A 343 -4.06 -0.82 19.82
CA ILE A 343 -4.95 0.34 19.89
C ILE A 343 -6.33 -0.06 20.43
N SER A 344 -6.38 -1.13 21.23
CA SER A 344 -7.63 -1.59 21.83
C SER A 344 -8.25 -0.53 22.73
N ASP A 345 -7.41 0.18 23.50
CA ASP A 345 -7.78 1.36 24.30
C ASP A 345 -7.50 2.66 23.52
N PRO A 346 -8.53 3.44 23.19
CA PRO A 346 -8.36 4.71 22.46
C PRO A 346 -7.87 5.87 23.35
N GLU A 347 -7.88 5.78 24.68
CA GLU A 347 -7.67 6.94 25.56
C GLU A 347 -6.19 7.20 25.90
N ALA A 348 -5.34 6.18 25.78
CA ALA A 348 -3.89 6.31 25.93
C ALA A 348 -3.15 5.16 25.26
N LEU A 349 -1.99 5.47 24.69
CA LEU A 349 -0.94 4.48 24.45
C LEU A 349 -0.21 4.26 25.79
N ASP A 350 -0.06 3.02 26.24
CA ASP A 350 0.78 2.68 27.40
C ASP A 350 2.15 2.13 26.97
N GLU A 351 3.03 1.86 27.92
CA GLU A 351 4.39 1.34 27.66
C GLU A 351 4.44 -0.03 26.96
N ARG A 352 3.32 -0.77 26.94
CA ARG A 352 3.18 -2.10 26.30
C ARG A 352 2.39 -2.06 24.99
N ALA A 353 1.82 -0.91 24.66
CA ALA A 353 1.00 -0.78 23.47
C ALA A 353 1.83 -0.80 22.18
N VAL A 354 3.14 -0.53 22.24
CA VAL A 354 4.02 -0.81 21.10
C VAL A 354 4.30 -2.31 21.04
N LEU A 355 3.74 -3.00 20.05
CA LEU A 355 3.90 -4.44 19.93
C LEU A 355 5.29 -4.80 19.39
N TRP A 356 5.74 -4.05 18.38
CA TRP A 356 7.04 -4.23 17.74
C TRP A 356 7.31 -3.15 16.68
N GLU A 357 8.58 -2.95 16.37
CA GLU A 357 9.06 -2.40 15.10
C GLU A 357 9.79 -3.49 14.32
N PHE A 358 9.72 -3.44 12.99
CA PHE A 358 10.45 -4.34 12.10
C PHE A 358 11.10 -3.54 10.97
N THR A 359 12.43 -3.55 10.91
CA THR A 359 13.20 -2.81 9.90
C THR A 359 14.23 -3.69 9.18
N ASP A 360 15.01 -3.06 8.31
CA ASP A 360 16.20 -3.62 7.66
C ASP A 360 17.27 -4.14 8.65
N ARG A 361 17.31 -3.60 9.87
CA ARG A 361 18.11 -4.13 11.00
C ARG A 361 17.73 -5.58 11.33
N ASP A 362 16.44 -5.90 11.29
CA ASP A 362 15.92 -7.22 11.63
C ASP A 362 16.03 -8.19 10.44
N ASP A 363 15.82 -7.69 9.22
CA ASP A 363 16.02 -8.43 7.98
C ASP A 363 16.43 -7.50 6.83
N PRO A 364 17.64 -7.64 6.24
CA PRO A 364 18.11 -6.79 5.15
C PRO A 364 17.21 -6.74 3.90
N MET A 365 16.27 -7.68 3.75
CA MET A 365 15.30 -7.64 2.65
C MET A 365 14.12 -6.70 2.91
N MET A 366 13.98 -6.14 4.12
CA MET A 366 13.02 -5.09 4.40
C MET A 366 13.51 -3.77 3.79
N GLY A 367 12.59 -3.01 3.21
CA GLY A 367 12.86 -1.75 2.52
C GLY A 367 11.85 -0.67 2.89
N ASN A 368 11.77 0.39 2.09
CA ASN A 368 10.77 1.44 2.24
C ASN A 368 9.38 0.90 1.90
N ILE A 369 8.54 0.70 2.91
CA ILE A 369 7.20 0.18 2.73
C ILE A 369 6.26 1.33 2.33
N THR A 370 5.96 1.43 1.04
CA THR A 370 5.00 2.40 0.49
C THR A 370 3.64 1.78 0.19
N THR A 371 3.44 0.52 0.57
CA THR A 371 2.26 -0.27 0.23
C THR A 371 1.53 -0.76 1.47
N LEU A 372 0.20 -0.92 1.38
CA LEU A 372 -0.67 -1.21 2.51
C LEU A 372 -0.28 -2.51 3.26
N PRO A 373 0.12 -2.45 4.55
CA PRO A 373 0.22 -3.64 5.39
C PRO A 373 -1.18 -4.17 5.71
N GLN A 374 -1.34 -5.49 5.90
CA GLN A 374 -2.65 -6.12 6.17
C GLN A 374 -2.56 -7.12 7.32
N VAL A 375 -3.55 -7.15 8.21
CA VAL A 375 -3.62 -8.14 9.30
C VAL A 375 -4.53 -9.30 8.87
N ILE A 376 -4.02 -10.54 8.93
CA ILE A 376 -4.81 -11.72 8.57
C ILE A 376 -4.47 -12.94 9.43
N LYS A 377 -5.45 -13.82 9.56
CA LYS A 377 -5.32 -15.14 10.18
C LYS A 377 -4.69 -16.13 9.20
N VAL A 378 -3.75 -16.95 9.66
CA VAL A 378 -3.10 -18.01 8.86
C VAL A 378 -3.23 -19.34 9.61
N ARG A 379 -3.59 -20.41 8.88
CA ARG A 379 -3.69 -21.76 9.43
C ARG A 379 -2.27 -22.33 9.65
N THR A 380 -2.00 -22.83 10.85
CA THR A 380 -0.68 -23.37 11.23
C THR A 380 -0.65 -24.88 11.39
N SER A 381 -1.80 -25.52 11.58
CA SER A 381 -1.96 -26.98 11.65
C SER A 381 -2.17 -27.61 10.26
N HIS A 382 -1.71 -28.85 10.10
CA HIS A 382 -2.00 -29.71 8.93
C HIS A 382 -2.56 -31.07 9.36
N GLY A 383 -3.38 -31.67 8.50
CA GLY A 383 -3.96 -33.00 8.73
C GLY A 383 -5.38 -32.98 9.32
N ALA A 384 -5.84 -34.13 9.82
CA ALA A 384 -7.22 -34.33 10.28
C ALA A 384 -7.53 -33.78 11.69
N GLY A 385 -6.54 -33.16 12.36
CA GLY A 385 -6.71 -32.57 13.68
C GLY A 385 -7.52 -31.28 13.68
N VAL A 386 -7.79 -30.75 14.87
CA VAL A 386 -8.44 -29.44 15.04
C VAL A 386 -7.54 -28.36 14.44
N ALA A 387 -8.12 -27.52 13.59
CA ALA A 387 -7.37 -26.46 12.93
C ALA A 387 -6.87 -25.41 13.93
N THR A 388 -5.56 -25.12 13.91
CA THR A 388 -4.95 -24.04 14.70
C THR A 388 -4.56 -22.89 13.80
N TYR A 389 -4.60 -21.68 14.35
CA TYR A 389 -4.36 -20.45 13.61
C TYR A 389 -3.44 -19.50 14.38
N ARG A 390 -2.72 -18.66 13.65
CA ARG A 390 -1.97 -17.50 14.17
C ARG A 390 -2.29 -16.27 13.33
N TYR A 391 -2.18 -15.09 13.93
CA TYR A 391 -2.38 -13.82 13.23
C TYR A 391 -1.04 -13.21 12.80
N PHE A 392 -1.00 -12.67 11.59
CA PHE A 392 0.19 -12.05 11.02
C PHE A 392 -0.14 -10.69 10.42
N ALA A 393 0.78 -9.74 10.56
CA ALA A 393 0.89 -8.62 9.63
C ALA A 393 1.58 -9.12 8.36
N VAL A 394 0.89 -9.00 7.23
CA VAL A 394 1.37 -9.38 5.91
C VAL A 394 1.72 -8.11 5.15
N VAL A 395 2.96 -8.02 4.70
CA VAL A 395 3.51 -6.81 4.05
C VAL A 395 4.51 -7.22 2.97
N SER A 396 4.61 -6.42 1.92
CA SER A 396 5.68 -6.60 0.93
C SER A 396 7.03 -6.18 1.52
N SER A 397 8.13 -6.52 0.85
CA SER A 397 9.48 -6.06 1.22
C SER A 397 9.70 -4.57 1.01
N GLY A 398 8.76 -3.87 0.36
CA GLY A 398 8.93 -2.49 -0.05
C GLY A 398 10.02 -2.28 -1.09
N LEU A 399 10.46 -1.02 -1.18
CA LEU A 399 11.40 -0.50 -2.16
C LEU A 399 12.80 -0.35 -1.56
N ASN A 400 13.82 -0.25 -2.40
CA ASN A 400 15.17 0.19 -2.00
C ASN A 400 15.86 -0.63 -0.90
N ASN A 401 15.47 -1.88 -0.64
CA ASN A 401 16.15 -2.75 0.32
C ASN A 401 17.63 -3.05 -0.02
N TYR A 402 18.14 -2.51 -1.13
CA TYR A 402 19.53 -2.58 -1.60
C TYR A 402 20.26 -1.22 -1.52
N ALA A 403 19.64 -0.20 -0.93
CA ALA A 403 20.25 1.10 -0.65
C ALA A 403 21.44 0.96 0.30
N ARG A 404 22.41 1.88 0.23
CA ARG A 404 23.61 1.84 1.08
C ARG A 404 23.39 2.66 2.35
N ASP A 405 22.69 2.08 3.32
CA ASP A 405 22.33 2.66 4.62
C ASP A 405 22.99 1.96 5.83
N GLY A 406 23.58 0.79 5.61
CA GLY A 406 24.21 -0.03 6.66
C GLY A 406 23.61 -1.43 6.79
N HIS A 407 22.39 -1.66 6.26
CA HIS A 407 21.67 -2.93 6.41
C HIS A 407 21.17 -3.51 5.07
N ARG A 408 21.83 -3.17 3.95
CA ARG A 408 21.40 -3.55 2.59
C ARG A 408 21.28 -5.06 2.32
N SER A 409 20.25 -5.43 1.58
CA SER A 409 20.16 -6.68 0.81
C SER A 409 21.16 -6.67 -0.36
N GLY A 410 22.00 -7.70 -0.44
CA GLY A 410 23.02 -7.79 -1.49
C GLY A 410 22.46 -7.92 -2.92
N ALA A 411 21.31 -8.56 -3.08
CA ALA A 411 20.74 -8.84 -4.40
C ALA A 411 19.56 -7.92 -4.77
N GLY A 412 18.90 -7.24 -3.83
CA GLY A 412 17.71 -6.43 -4.11
C GLY A 412 16.44 -7.22 -4.47
N LYS A 413 16.37 -8.49 -4.05
CA LYS A 413 15.19 -9.34 -4.25
C LYS A 413 13.98 -8.80 -3.47
N GLY A 414 12.78 -9.05 -3.99
CA GLY A 414 11.55 -8.78 -3.25
C GLY A 414 11.20 -9.93 -2.31
N ALA A 415 10.27 -9.68 -1.39
CA ALA A 415 9.66 -10.71 -0.58
C ALA A 415 8.27 -10.31 -0.08
N LEU A 416 7.44 -11.32 0.23
CA LEU A 416 6.25 -11.16 1.06
C LEU A 416 6.59 -11.57 2.49
N PHE A 417 6.52 -10.64 3.43
CA PHE A 417 6.75 -10.87 4.85
C PHE A 417 5.46 -11.22 5.57
N LEU A 418 5.56 -12.13 6.53
CA LEU A 418 4.53 -12.44 7.51
C LEU A 418 5.14 -12.27 8.90
N LEU A 419 4.77 -11.19 9.58
CA LEU A 419 5.25 -10.82 10.91
C LEU A 419 4.22 -11.24 11.94
N ALA A 420 4.57 -12.12 12.88
CA ALA A 420 3.59 -12.67 13.80
C ALA A 420 3.11 -11.62 14.81
N MET A 421 1.79 -11.42 14.90
CA MET A 421 1.20 -10.47 15.84
C MET A 421 1.35 -10.92 17.30
N ASP A 422 1.56 -12.21 17.52
CA ASP A 422 1.77 -12.84 18.83
C ASP A 422 3.24 -13.00 19.19
N LYS A 423 4.17 -12.32 18.49
CA LYS A 423 5.57 -12.26 18.92
C LYS A 423 5.60 -11.79 20.38
N ALA A 424 6.20 -12.59 21.26
CA ALA A 424 6.42 -12.15 22.64
C ALA A 424 7.16 -10.81 22.64
N HIS A 425 6.67 -9.87 23.45
CA HIS A 425 7.14 -8.48 23.47
C HIS A 425 8.68 -8.40 23.58
N ASP A 426 9.26 -9.14 24.52
CA ASP A 426 10.71 -9.12 24.82
C ASP A 426 11.54 -10.12 24.01
N ALA A 427 10.97 -10.73 22.96
CA ALA A 427 11.67 -11.69 22.12
C ALA A 427 12.26 -11.06 20.85
N PRO A 428 13.50 -11.44 20.43
CA PRO A 428 14.06 -11.06 19.15
C PRO A 428 13.23 -11.55 17.98
N TRP A 429 13.29 -10.85 16.85
CA TRP A 429 12.87 -11.38 15.56
C TRP A 429 13.75 -12.56 15.14
N ARG A 430 13.11 -13.65 14.70
CA ARG A 430 13.74 -14.89 14.26
C ARG A 430 13.00 -15.45 13.05
N LEU A 431 13.72 -15.53 11.93
CA LEU A 431 13.21 -16.05 10.67
C LEU A 431 12.73 -17.51 10.87
N ASN A 432 11.57 -17.83 10.32
CA ASN A 432 10.88 -19.10 10.42
C ASN A 432 10.38 -19.48 11.83
N VAL A 433 10.34 -18.52 12.76
CA VAL A 433 9.81 -18.72 14.12
C VAL A 433 8.68 -17.75 14.41
N ASN A 434 8.99 -16.45 14.41
CA ASN A 434 8.04 -15.37 14.68
C ASN A 434 7.92 -14.39 13.51
N TYR A 435 8.71 -14.57 12.46
CA TYR A 435 8.41 -14.00 11.15
C TYR A 435 8.86 -14.94 10.03
N PHE A 436 8.28 -14.76 8.85
CA PHE A 436 8.55 -15.54 7.66
C PHE A 436 8.68 -14.61 6.46
N ARG A 437 9.44 -15.01 5.44
CA ARG A 437 9.54 -14.27 4.18
C ARG A 437 9.46 -15.21 2.98
N LEU A 438 8.63 -14.86 2.01
CA LEU A 438 8.47 -15.59 0.75
C LEU A 438 9.11 -14.78 -0.37
N VAL A 439 10.27 -15.22 -0.84
CA VAL A 439 11.13 -14.43 -1.74
C VAL A 439 10.59 -14.41 -3.17
N THR A 440 10.58 -13.22 -3.79
CA THR A 440 10.39 -13.03 -5.23
C THR A 440 11.73 -12.69 -5.89
N PRO A 441 12.23 -13.53 -6.81
CA PRO A 441 13.50 -13.29 -7.50
C PRO A 441 13.49 -12.02 -8.33
N ILE A 442 14.68 -11.44 -8.54
CA ILE A 442 14.89 -10.44 -9.58
C ILE A 442 14.85 -11.11 -10.96
N SER A 443 14.06 -10.51 -11.84
CA SER A 443 14.00 -10.86 -13.25
C SER A 443 14.93 -9.99 -14.12
N ASP A 444 15.08 -8.71 -13.78
CA ASP A 444 15.89 -7.74 -14.54
C ASP A 444 16.67 -6.81 -13.59
N PRO A 445 18.00 -6.95 -13.46
CA PRO A 445 18.79 -6.11 -12.55
C PRO A 445 18.95 -4.66 -13.04
N SER A 446 18.59 -4.33 -14.29
CA SER A 446 18.62 -2.94 -14.78
C SER A 446 17.41 -2.11 -14.32
N MET A 447 16.35 -2.78 -13.87
CA MET A 447 15.13 -2.16 -13.39
C MET A 447 15.08 -2.16 -11.86
N ALA A 448 14.72 -1.02 -11.26
CA ALA A 448 14.40 -0.94 -9.84
C ALA A 448 13.38 -2.03 -9.47
N ASN A 449 13.51 -2.56 -8.25
CA ASN A 449 12.67 -3.66 -7.78
C ASN A 449 11.93 -3.30 -6.50
N GLY A 450 10.79 -3.95 -6.31
CA GLY A 450 9.95 -3.83 -5.14
C GLY A 450 8.64 -4.55 -5.37
N LEU A 451 8.21 -5.34 -4.39
CA LEU A 451 6.95 -6.06 -4.45
C LEU A 451 5.80 -5.11 -4.04
N SER A 452 4.72 -5.08 -4.81
CA SER A 452 3.54 -4.26 -4.48
C SER A 452 2.71 -4.88 -3.36
N ALA A 453 1.70 -4.16 -2.87
CA ALA A 453 0.79 -4.71 -1.87
C ALA A 453 0.09 -5.98 -2.40
N PRO A 454 0.02 -7.06 -1.60
CA PRO A 454 -0.64 -8.29 -2.01
C PRO A 454 -2.17 -8.15 -1.93
N ALA A 455 -2.90 -8.69 -2.89
CA ALA A 455 -4.31 -9.04 -2.73
C ALA A 455 -4.40 -10.35 -1.95
N LEU A 456 -5.00 -10.31 -0.75
CA LEU A 456 -5.14 -11.50 0.11
C LEU A 456 -6.48 -12.18 -0.13
N ILE A 457 -6.45 -13.50 -0.32
CA ILE A 457 -7.63 -14.34 -0.52
C ILE A 457 -7.75 -15.31 0.65
N ALA A 458 -8.81 -15.17 1.42
CA ALA A 458 -9.12 -16.06 2.52
C ALA A 458 -9.91 -17.29 2.06
N ASP A 459 -9.73 -18.40 2.77
CA ASP A 459 -10.59 -19.59 2.68
C ASP A 459 -11.94 -19.35 3.38
N ARG A 460 -12.78 -20.37 3.40
CA ARG A 460 -14.10 -20.35 4.07
C ARG A 460 -14.02 -20.11 5.58
N ASP A 461 -12.89 -20.41 6.19
CA ASP A 461 -12.65 -20.25 7.63
C ASP A 461 -12.01 -18.88 7.94
N GLY A 462 -11.84 -18.02 6.91
CA GLY A 462 -11.22 -16.71 7.03
C GLY A 462 -9.70 -16.74 7.16
N ALA A 463 -9.06 -17.88 6.88
CA ALA A 463 -7.60 -18.00 6.89
C ALA A 463 -7.02 -17.73 5.50
N LEU A 464 -5.84 -17.09 5.45
CA LEU A 464 -5.14 -16.82 4.19
C LEU A 464 -4.91 -18.11 3.39
N ASN A 465 -5.37 -18.12 2.14
CA ASN A 465 -5.28 -19.25 1.23
C ASN A 465 -4.37 -18.93 0.04
N TYR A 466 -4.59 -17.78 -0.61
CA TYR A 466 -3.73 -17.29 -1.69
C TYR A 466 -3.40 -15.82 -1.48
N ALA A 467 -2.26 -15.39 -1.99
CA ALA A 467 -1.97 -13.98 -2.19
C ALA A 467 -1.48 -13.71 -3.61
N TYR A 468 -1.85 -12.56 -4.17
CA TYR A 468 -1.37 -12.11 -5.48
C TYR A 468 -0.71 -10.74 -5.36
N ALA A 469 0.51 -10.58 -5.86
CA ALA A 469 1.21 -9.30 -5.81
C ALA A 469 1.95 -9.03 -7.12
N GLY A 470 1.94 -7.77 -7.55
CA GLY A 470 2.78 -7.29 -8.64
C GLY A 470 4.18 -6.95 -8.14
N ASP A 471 5.11 -6.66 -9.06
CA ASP A 471 6.36 -5.99 -8.74
C ASP A 471 6.72 -4.91 -9.77
N LEU A 472 7.72 -4.09 -9.44
CA LEU A 472 8.21 -3.05 -10.35
C LEU A 472 8.90 -3.59 -11.62
N GLN A 473 9.12 -4.90 -11.72
CA GLN A 473 9.64 -5.57 -12.92
C GLN A 473 8.54 -6.20 -13.76
N GLY A 474 7.27 -5.94 -13.42
CA GLY A 474 6.09 -6.35 -14.16
C GLY A 474 5.66 -7.80 -13.92
N ASN A 475 6.22 -8.49 -12.93
CA ASN A 475 5.79 -9.86 -12.63
C ASN A 475 4.54 -9.82 -11.74
N LEU A 476 3.56 -10.67 -12.05
CA LEU A 476 2.44 -11.00 -11.18
C LEU A 476 2.72 -12.32 -10.49
N TRP A 477 2.93 -12.27 -9.18
CA TRP A 477 3.24 -13.43 -8.33
C TRP A 477 1.98 -13.98 -7.68
N ARG A 478 1.91 -15.31 -7.57
CA ARG A 478 1.00 -16.04 -6.69
C ARG A 478 1.76 -16.67 -5.55
N PHE A 479 1.23 -16.55 -4.34
CA PHE A 479 1.66 -17.24 -3.14
C PHE A 479 0.55 -18.20 -2.70
N ASP A 480 0.90 -19.46 -2.45
CA ASP A 480 -0.03 -20.53 -2.12
C ASP A 480 0.20 -20.98 -0.66
N PHE A 481 -0.77 -20.71 0.22
CA PHE A 481 -0.69 -20.96 1.65
C PHE A 481 -1.27 -22.33 2.05
N SER A 482 -1.72 -23.16 1.10
CA SER A 482 -2.19 -24.52 1.40
C SER A 482 -1.13 -25.41 2.05
N SER A 483 0.16 -25.10 1.85
CA SER A 483 1.32 -25.82 2.39
C SER A 483 2.13 -25.02 3.41
N TRP A 484 1.52 -23.98 4.02
CA TRP A 484 2.18 -23.09 4.99
C TRP A 484 2.91 -23.86 6.13
N PRO A 485 4.16 -23.56 6.51
CA PRO A 485 5.00 -22.43 6.10
C PRO A 485 5.81 -22.66 4.82
N GLY A 486 5.62 -23.77 4.10
CA GLY A 486 6.31 -24.09 2.85
C GLY A 486 5.81 -23.34 1.61
N ALA A 487 4.99 -22.30 1.79
CA ALA A 487 4.48 -21.47 0.70
C ALA A 487 5.64 -20.89 -0.13
N ALA A 488 5.47 -20.78 -1.44
CA ALA A 488 6.47 -20.20 -2.33
C ALA A 488 5.82 -19.31 -3.39
N ALA A 489 6.54 -18.26 -3.78
CA ALA A 489 6.12 -17.38 -4.86
C ALA A 489 6.29 -18.09 -6.21
N LYS A 490 5.26 -18.02 -7.06
CA LYS A 490 5.34 -18.46 -8.46
C LYS A 490 4.81 -17.36 -9.38
N ALA A 491 5.52 -17.07 -10.47
CA ALA A 491 5.09 -16.06 -11.43
C ALA A 491 3.93 -16.60 -12.28
N LEU A 492 2.76 -15.97 -12.19
CA LEU A 492 1.57 -16.29 -12.97
C LEU A 492 1.61 -15.60 -14.35
N PHE A 493 2.13 -14.37 -14.39
CA PHE A 493 2.17 -13.55 -15.60
C PHE A 493 3.32 -12.53 -15.53
N VAL A 494 3.76 -12.04 -16.69
CA VAL A 494 4.70 -10.92 -16.80
C VAL A 494 4.10 -9.86 -17.74
N ALA A 495 3.77 -8.70 -17.18
CA ALA A 495 3.25 -7.55 -17.92
C ALA A 495 4.34 -6.96 -18.83
N ARG A 496 4.04 -6.95 -20.13
CA ARG A 496 4.88 -6.37 -21.17
C ARG A 496 4.02 -5.61 -22.17
N ASP A 497 4.54 -4.52 -22.71
CA ASP A 497 3.89 -3.83 -23.83
C ASP A 497 3.99 -4.62 -25.15
N GLY A 498 3.44 -4.06 -26.23
CA GLY A 498 3.49 -4.66 -27.57
C GLY A 498 4.92 -4.84 -28.12
N ASP A 499 5.88 -4.04 -27.64
CA ASP A 499 7.28 -4.09 -28.02
C ASP A 499 8.10 -5.02 -27.11
N GLY A 500 7.46 -5.60 -26.08
CA GLY A 500 8.07 -6.53 -25.15
C GLY A 500 8.73 -5.88 -23.94
N ASN A 501 8.62 -4.56 -23.75
CA ASN A 501 9.16 -3.85 -22.59
C ASN A 501 8.36 -4.21 -21.33
N ARG A 502 9.04 -4.44 -20.21
CA ARG A 502 8.39 -4.75 -18.93
C ARG A 502 7.64 -3.53 -18.40
N GLN A 503 6.43 -3.73 -17.92
CA GLN A 503 5.59 -2.67 -17.35
C GLN A 503 5.48 -2.84 -15.84
N PRO A 504 5.92 -1.88 -15.01
CA PRO A 504 5.83 -1.98 -13.55
C PRO A 504 4.40 -2.20 -13.06
N ILE A 505 4.20 -3.01 -12.02
CA ILE A 505 2.92 -3.19 -11.33
C ILE A 505 3.08 -2.66 -9.90
N ALA A 506 2.85 -1.35 -9.71
CA ALA A 506 3.00 -0.70 -8.40
C ALA A 506 1.76 -0.80 -7.51
N GLN A 507 0.58 -1.02 -8.09
CA GLN A 507 -0.68 -1.10 -7.34
C GLN A 507 -0.91 -2.48 -6.70
N GLN A 508 -1.80 -2.51 -5.71
CA GLN A 508 -2.40 -3.76 -5.22
C GLN A 508 -3.36 -4.33 -6.27
N PRO A 509 -3.20 -5.59 -6.70
CA PRO A 509 -4.17 -6.21 -7.61
C PRO A 509 -5.58 -6.31 -7.00
N MET A 510 -6.59 -6.35 -7.85
CA MET A 510 -7.95 -6.74 -7.49
C MET A 510 -8.22 -8.18 -7.89
N VAL A 511 -9.11 -8.85 -7.17
CA VAL A 511 -9.45 -10.25 -7.46
C VAL A 511 -10.96 -10.42 -7.57
N ALA A 512 -11.40 -10.96 -8.69
CA ALA A 512 -12.77 -11.38 -8.93
C ALA A 512 -12.83 -12.91 -9.14
N TYR A 513 -14.00 -13.50 -8.96
CA TYR A 513 -14.21 -14.89 -9.38
C TYR A 513 -14.27 -14.97 -10.91
N ALA A 514 -13.54 -15.92 -11.49
CA ALA A 514 -13.55 -16.16 -12.93
C ALA A 514 -14.69 -17.11 -13.32
N SER A 515 -15.21 -16.95 -14.55
CA SER A 515 -16.13 -17.92 -15.15
C SER A 515 -15.39 -19.23 -15.42
N GLY A 516 -15.94 -20.35 -14.93
CA GLY A 516 -15.31 -21.67 -15.08
C GLY A 516 -14.38 -22.07 -13.91
N GLY A 517 -14.26 -21.24 -12.88
CA GLY A 517 -13.49 -21.53 -11.67
C GLY A 517 -12.21 -20.71 -11.55
N GLY A 518 -11.62 -20.70 -10.35
CA GLY A 518 -10.45 -19.90 -10.03
C GLY A 518 -10.75 -18.41 -9.93
N TYR A 519 -9.74 -17.59 -10.24
CA TYR A 519 -9.78 -16.14 -10.03
C TYR A 519 -9.37 -15.36 -11.27
N LEU A 520 -9.96 -14.19 -11.45
CA LEU A 520 -9.51 -13.17 -12.39
C LEU A 520 -8.78 -12.09 -11.60
N ILE A 521 -7.50 -11.89 -11.90
CA ILE A 521 -6.62 -10.93 -11.23
C ILE A 521 -6.51 -9.68 -12.10
N LEU A 522 -7.04 -8.56 -11.61
CA LEU A 522 -7.13 -7.30 -12.34
C LEU A 522 -6.14 -6.28 -11.80
N PHE A 523 -5.37 -5.65 -12.66
CA PHE A 523 -4.38 -4.65 -12.28
C PHE A 523 -4.02 -3.77 -13.47
N GLY A 524 -3.66 -2.52 -13.19
CA GLY A 524 -3.03 -1.63 -14.14
C GLY A 524 -1.53 -1.51 -13.92
N THR A 525 -0.85 -0.98 -14.93
CA THR A 525 0.60 -0.82 -14.92
C THR A 525 1.04 0.64 -14.82
N GLY A 526 2.28 0.81 -14.39
CA GLY A 526 3.00 2.06 -14.22
C GLY A 526 3.47 2.24 -12.78
N ARG A 527 4.19 3.35 -12.55
CA ARG A 527 4.61 3.81 -11.23
C ARG A 527 4.67 5.34 -11.18
N LEU A 528 4.59 5.89 -9.98
CA LEU A 528 4.84 7.31 -9.69
C LEU A 528 5.40 7.38 -8.27
N LEU A 529 6.68 7.06 -8.13
CA LEU A 529 7.38 6.90 -6.85
C LEU A 529 8.54 7.89 -6.71
N ALA A 530 9.11 8.32 -7.84
CA ALA A 530 10.23 9.26 -7.91
C ALA A 530 9.89 10.42 -8.86
N ARG A 531 10.56 11.56 -8.68
CA ARG A 531 10.38 12.73 -9.56
C ARG A 531 10.60 12.42 -11.04
N ASN A 532 11.58 11.57 -11.34
CA ASN A 532 11.90 11.19 -12.72
C ASN A 532 10.75 10.44 -13.41
N ASP A 533 9.81 9.87 -12.65
CA ASP A 533 8.62 9.24 -13.22
C ASP A 533 7.66 10.26 -13.90
N LEU A 534 7.88 11.57 -13.69
CA LEU A 534 7.18 12.67 -14.38
C LEU A 534 7.84 13.06 -15.72
N ALA A 535 9.06 12.58 -16.02
CA ALA A 535 9.77 12.95 -17.23
C ALA A 535 9.11 12.34 -18.47
N ALA A 536 8.70 13.18 -19.41
CA ALA A 536 8.04 12.74 -20.63
C ALA A 536 8.90 11.80 -21.50
N THR A 537 10.23 11.87 -21.38
CA THR A 537 11.18 10.96 -22.05
C THR A 537 11.11 9.52 -21.53
N ASP A 538 10.61 9.33 -20.31
CA ASP A 538 10.54 8.04 -19.64
C ASP A 538 9.14 7.41 -19.77
N PHE A 539 8.21 8.11 -20.45
CA PHE A 539 6.88 7.61 -20.70
C PHE A 539 6.92 6.44 -21.67
N THR A 540 6.17 5.41 -21.32
CA THR A 540 6.08 4.15 -22.06
C THR A 540 4.61 3.74 -22.15
N THR A 541 4.31 2.80 -23.05
CA THR A 541 2.97 2.23 -23.11
C THR A 541 2.63 1.58 -21.77
N GLN A 542 1.49 1.96 -21.19
CA GLN A 542 0.93 1.38 -19.98
C GLN A 542 -0.44 0.79 -20.26
N SER A 543 -0.87 -0.15 -19.42
CA SER A 543 -2.02 -1.01 -19.72
C SER A 543 -2.81 -1.34 -18.46
N PHE A 544 -4.03 -1.80 -18.66
CA PHE A 544 -4.80 -2.51 -17.66
C PHE A 544 -5.02 -3.96 -18.11
N TYR A 545 -4.82 -4.90 -17.21
CA TYR A 545 -4.90 -6.34 -17.44
C TYR A 545 -5.95 -6.98 -16.54
N ALA A 546 -6.56 -8.05 -17.04
CA ALA A 546 -7.27 -9.04 -16.26
C ALA A 546 -6.73 -10.43 -16.64
N ILE A 547 -6.15 -11.13 -15.68
CA ILE A 547 -5.43 -12.39 -15.87
C ILE A 547 -6.16 -13.52 -15.14
N HIS A 548 -6.53 -14.58 -15.85
CA HIS A 548 -7.20 -15.74 -15.27
C HIS A 548 -6.18 -16.69 -14.65
N ASP A 549 -6.35 -16.98 -13.35
CA ASP A 549 -5.72 -18.11 -12.68
C ASP A 549 -6.77 -19.20 -12.44
N SER A 550 -6.62 -20.34 -13.12
CA SER A 550 -7.51 -21.51 -12.99
C SER A 550 -7.26 -22.32 -11.71
N LEU A 551 -6.20 -21.99 -10.94
CA LEU A 551 -5.71 -22.73 -9.78
C LEU A 551 -5.31 -24.18 -10.08
N SER A 552 -4.99 -24.50 -11.35
CA SER A 552 -4.50 -25.81 -11.73
C SER A 552 -3.17 -26.15 -11.03
N VAL A 553 -2.95 -27.45 -10.82
CA VAL A 553 -1.69 -27.99 -10.33
C VAL A 553 -1.20 -29.02 -11.36
N PRO A 554 -0.12 -28.73 -12.12
CA PRO A 554 0.74 -27.54 -12.05
C PRO A 554 0.04 -26.24 -12.51
N MET A 555 0.57 -25.10 -12.06
CA MET A 555 0.04 -23.76 -12.36
C MET A 555 0.06 -23.48 -13.86
N ASP A 556 -1.09 -23.08 -14.41
CA ASP A 556 -1.24 -22.71 -15.82
C ASP A 556 -0.81 -21.25 -16.06
N VAL A 557 0.49 -21.06 -16.30
CA VAL A 557 1.10 -19.73 -16.53
C VAL A 557 0.51 -19.05 -17.78
N VAL A 558 0.28 -17.74 -17.68
CA VAL A 558 -0.05 -16.89 -18.82
C VAL A 558 1.24 -16.34 -19.42
N THR A 559 1.61 -16.80 -20.62
CA THR A 559 2.93 -16.54 -21.21
C THR A 559 3.02 -15.22 -21.94
N GLY A 560 1.89 -14.55 -22.22
CA GLY A 560 1.89 -13.22 -22.84
C GLY A 560 0.53 -12.82 -23.41
N ARG A 561 0.48 -11.62 -24.00
CA ARG A 561 -0.74 -10.97 -24.53
C ARG A 561 -1.50 -11.78 -25.57
N ARG A 562 -0.83 -12.67 -26.32
CA ARG A 562 -1.46 -13.54 -27.32
C ARG A 562 -2.47 -14.54 -26.73
N GLN A 563 -2.42 -14.78 -25.42
CA GLN A 563 -3.39 -15.62 -24.71
C GLN A 563 -4.53 -14.80 -24.09
N LEU A 564 -4.54 -13.49 -24.30
CA LEU A 564 -5.51 -12.55 -23.76
C LEU A 564 -6.31 -11.92 -24.90
N THR A 565 -7.55 -11.53 -24.61
CA THR A 565 -8.35 -10.76 -25.56
C THR A 565 -8.02 -9.27 -25.47
N GLU A 566 -7.66 -8.68 -26.60
CA GLU A 566 -7.37 -7.24 -26.67
C GLU A 566 -8.65 -6.40 -26.61
N ARG A 567 -8.53 -5.25 -25.94
CA ARG A 567 -9.46 -4.13 -25.96
C ARG A 567 -8.75 -2.88 -26.44
N VAL A 568 -9.45 -2.10 -27.24
CA VAL A 568 -8.89 -0.92 -27.92
C VAL A 568 -9.65 0.32 -27.47
N LEU A 569 -8.93 1.30 -26.93
CA LEU A 569 -9.46 2.63 -26.63
C LEU A 569 -9.39 3.51 -27.86
N ALA A 570 -10.42 4.32 -28.06
CA ALA A 570 -10.45 5.36 -29.07
C ALA A 570 -11.04 6.64 -28.49
N SER A 571 -10.63 7.79 -29.03
CA SER A 571 -11.23 9.07 -28.67
C SER A 571 -12.73 9.04 -28.99
N SER A 572 -13.54 9.46 -28.02
CA SER A 572 -14.96 9.71 -28.19
C SER A 572 -15.18 11.18 -27.85
N GLY A 573 -15.85 11.95 -28.70
CA GLY A 573 -15.88 13.42 -28.59
C GLY A 573 -16.05 13.98 -27.16
N GLY A 574 -15.36 15.09 -26.86
CA GLY A 574 -15.29 15.67 -25.51
C GLY A 574 -14.23 15.01 -24.63
N ASP A 575 -14.52 14.89 -23.33
CA ASP A 575 -13.61 14.38 -22.29
C ASP A 575 -13.72 12.85 -22.06
N LEU A 576 -14.34 12.14 -22.99
CA LEU A 576 -14.66 10.71 -22.91
C LEU A 576 -13.75 9.87 -23.83
N LEU A 577 -13.65 8.58 -23.53
CA LEU A 577 -13.12 7.58 -24.46
C LEU A 577 -14.22 6.58 -24.81
N SER A 578 -14.02 5.86 -25.91
CA SER A 578 -14.76 4.65 -26.24
C SER A 578 -13.83 3.45 -26.12
N ILE A 579 -14.40 2.27 -25.88
CA ILE A 579 -13.65 1.01 -25.82
C ILE A 579 -14.37 -0.05 -26.64
N GLY A 580 -13.61 -0.77 -27.46
CA GLY A 580 -14.10 -1.86 -28.30
C GLY A 580 -13.19 -3.08 -28.23
N GLY A 581 -13.59 -4.15 -28.93
CA GLY A 581 -12.82 -5.38 -29.04
C GLY A 581 -13.69 -6.55 -29.52
N GLY A 582 -13.05 -7.63 -29.96
CA GLY A 582 -13.74 -8.85 -30.39
C GLY A 582 -14.36 -9.64 -29.22
N THR A 583 -15.20 -10.61 -29.54
CA THR A 583 -15.70 -11.60 -28.57
C THR A 583 -14.52 -12.32 -27.90
N MET A 584 -14.62 -12.61 -26.61
CA MET A 584 -13.58 -13.43 -25.97
C MET A 584 -13.65 -14.86 -26.50
N GLU A 585 -12.55 -15.32 -27.08
CA GLU A 585 -12.43 -16.68 -27.59
C GLU A 585 -12.49 -17.72 -26.48
N ALA A 586 -12.97 -18.93 -26.81
CA ALA A 586 -12.92 -20.06 -25.89
C ALA A 586 -11.45 -20.38 -25.55
N GLY A 587 -11.12 -20.40 -24.25
CA GLY A 587 -9.75 -20.61 -23.78
C GLY A 587 -8.92 -19.33 -23.62
N SER A 588 -9.48 -18.14 -23.91
CA SER A 588 -8.85 -16.87 -23.55
C SER A 588 -8.58 -16.82 -22.04
N LYS A 589 -7.36 -16.44 -21.67
CA LYS A 589 -6.92 -16.35 -20.27
C LYS A 589 -7.15 -14.97 -19.66
N GLY A 590 -8.06 -14.19 -20.25
CA GLY A 590 -8.46 -12.87 -19.76
C GLY A 590 -8.42 -11.80 -20.85
N TRP A 591 -8.14 -10.56 -20.47
CA TRP A 591 -8.13 -9.42 -21.40
C TRP A 591 -7.13 -8.35 -20.99
N TYR A 592 -6.80 -7.46 -21.93
CA TYR A 592 -6.01 -6.27 -21.64
C TYR A 592 -6.48 -5.08 -22.47
N VAL A 593 -6.14 -3.88 -22.01
CA VAL A 593 -6.31 -2.62 -22.74
C VAL A 593 -5.07 -1.76 -22.55
N ASP A 594 -4.51 -1.25 -23.64
CA ASP A 594 -3.45 -0.24 -23.57
C ASP A 594 -4.08 1.16 -23.40
N PHE A 595 -3.53 1.97 -22.50
CA PHE A 595 -3.98 3.35 -22.32
C PHE A 595 -3.60 4.18 -23.54
N LEU A 596 -4.59 4.92 -24.06
CA LEU A 596 -4.49 5.65 -25.32
C LEU A 596 -3.31 6.63 -25.29
N GLN A 597 -2.32 6.38 -26.15
CA GLN A 597 -1.12 7.21 -26.28
C GLN A 597 -0.33 7.40 -24.97
N SER A 598 -0.34 6.43 -24.05
CA SER A 598 0.37 6.50 -22.76
C SER A 598 1.89 6.73 -22.89
N ALA A 599 2.53 6.29 -23.99
CA ALA A 599 3.92 6.61 -24.29
C ALA A 599 4.17 8.11 -24.55
N LEU A 600 3.13 8.90 -24.83
CA LEU A 600 3.19 10.35 -25.01
C LEU A 600 2.58 11.12 -23.83
N THR A 601 1.47 10.63 -23.29
CA THR A 601 0.71 11.30 -22.22
C THR A 601 1.19 10.93 -20.82
N GLY A 602 1.96 9.85 -20.70
CA GLY A 602 2.36 9.28 -19.42
C GLY A 602 1.22 8.61 -18.66
N GLU A 603 0.05 8.41 -19.28
CA GLU A 603 -1.13 7.84 -18.62
C GLU A 603 -0.84 6.45 -18.03
N ARG A 604 -1.19 6.24 -16.76
CA ARG A 604 -0.86 5.02 -16.01
C ARG A 604 -1.88 4.72 -14.92
N SER A 605 -1.97 3.46 -14.48
CA SER A 605 -2.83 3.07 -13.36
C SER A 605 -1.98 2.55 -12.20
N ILE A 606 -1.87 3.36 -11.16
CA ILE A 606 -0.97 3.16 -10.01
C ILE A 606 -1.71 3.04 -8.68
N GLY A 607 -3.00 3.38 -8.65
CA GLY A 607 -3.88 3.16 -7.51
C GLY A 607 -4.76 1.93 -7.76
N GLY A 608 -5.19 1.28 -6.67
CA GLY A 608 -6.15 0.16 -6.76
C GLY A 608 -7.52 0.61 -7.26
N GLY A 609 -8.37 -0.35 -7.63
CA GLY A 609 -9.76 -0.10 -8.00
C GLY A 609 -10.77 -0.66 -6.98
N LYS A 610 -12.05 -0.67 -7.39
CA LYS A 610 -13.15 -1.30 -6.66
C LYS A 610 -13.89 -2.27 -7.59
N LEU A 611 -14.33 -3.40 -7.02
CA LEU A 611 -15.22 -4.34 -7.69
C LEU A 611 -16.63 -4.21 -7.13
N VAL A 612 -17.63 -4.06 -8.00
CA VAL A 612 -19.03 -3.95 -7.60
C VAL A 612 -19.95 -4.54 -8.66
N GLY A 613 -20.73 -5.56 -8.31
CA GLY A 613 -21.73 -6.11 -9.23
C GLY A 613 -21.21 -6.65 -10.56
N GLY A 614 -19.97 -7.16 -10.59
CA GLY A 614 -19.31 -7.60 -11.82
C GLY A 614 -18.64 -6.47 -12.62
N ALA A 615 -18.74 -5.21 -12.16
CA ALA A 615 -17.96 -4.10 -12.68
C ALA A 615 -16.63 -3.96 -11.95
N VAL A 616 -15.58 -3.60 -12.69
CA VAL A 616 -14.33 -3.04 -12.16
C VAL A 616 -14.35 -1.52 -12.37
N VAL A 617 -14.07 -0.79 -11.30
CA VAL A 617 -14.03 0.67 -11.27
C VAL A 617 -12.63 1.09 -10.88
N PHE A 618 -11.93 1.78 -11.76
CA PHE A 618 -10.55 2.20 -11.52
C PHE A 618 -10.26 3.55 -12.14
N ASN A 619 -9.20 4.19 -11.63
CA ASN A 619 -8.70 5.45 -12.16
C ASN A 619 -7.32 5.27 -12.78
N THR A 620 -7.03 6.10 -13.77
CA THR A 620 -5.68 6.33 -14.28
C THR A 620 -5.24 7.75 -13.91
N LEU A 621 -3.92 7.93 -13.77
CA LEU A 621 -3.24 9.20 -13.60
C LEU A 621 -2.69 9.65 -14.95
N LEU A 622 -2.93 10.91 -15.31
CA LEU A 622 -2.16 11.63 -16.31
C LEU A 622 -1.28 12.64 -15.57
N PRO A 623 0.06 12.48 -15.59
CA PRO A 623 0.96 13.37 -14.88
C PRO A 623 0.90 14.80 -15.42
N GLY A 624 1.15 15.77 -14.53
CA GLY A 624 1.42 17.16 -14.93
C GLY A 624 2.77 17.28 -15.64
N ALA A 625 2.99 18.38 -16.37
CA ALA A 625 4.28 18.60 -17.05
C ALA A 625 5.39 19.01 -16.07
N ASP A 626 5.04 19.62 -14.93
CA ASP A 626 5.95 19.98 -13.84
C ASP A 626 5.27 19.81 -12.45
N LYS A 627 6.04 19.94 -11.36
CA LYS A 627 5.65 19.78 -9.95
C LYS A 627 4.49 20.67 -9.48
N CYS A 628 4.14 21.70 -10.24
CA CYS A 628 3.02 22.58 -9.92
C CYS A 628 1.82 22.41 -10.88
N ASP A 629 1.92 21.53 -11.88
CA ASP A 629 0.81 21.17 -12.74
C ASP A 629 0.02 20.01 -12.12
N ALA A 630 -1.29 20.23 -11.91
CA ALA A 630 -2.15 19.21 -11.35
C ALA A 630 -2.14 17.96 -12.24
N SER A 631 -1.94 16.79 -11.63
CA SER A 631 -2.24 15.54 -12.31
C SER A 631 -3.74 15.41 -12.52
N ARG A 632 -4.12 14.92 -13.68
CA ARG A 632 -5.53 14.64 -14.03
C ARG A 632 -5.85 13.17 -13.79
N SER A 633 -7.13 12.87 -13.61
CA SER A 633 -7.62 11.48 -13.52
C SER A 633 -8.45 11.13 -14.73
N ARG A 634 -8.40 9.87 -15.19
CA ARG A 634 -9.51 9.30 -15.96
C ARG A 634 -10.17 8.17 -15.19
N THR A 635 -11.50 8.16 -15.15
CA THR A 635 -12.29 7.10 -14.50
C THR A 635 -12.82 6.10 -15.53
N TYR A 636 -12.71 4.81 -15.20
CA TYR A 636 -13.19 3.69 -16.00
C TYR A 636 -14.13 2.81 -15.18
N VAL A 637 -15.24 2.39 -15.79
CA VAL A 637 -16.16 1.36 -15.29
C VAL A 637 -16.38 0.33 -16.39
N LEU A 638 -15.75 -0.83 -16.24
CA LEU A 638 -15.77 -1.92 -17.22
C LEU A 638 -16.32 -3.20 -16.58
N GLN A 639 -16.90 -4.09 -17.38
CA GLN A 639 -17.28 -5.41 -16.87
C GLN A 639 -16.00 -6.21 -16.62
N ALA A 640 -15.81 -6.70 -15.39
CA ALA A 640 -14.57 -7.34 -14.96
C ALA A 640 -14.19 -8.54 -15.83
N LEU A 641 -15.17 -9.34 -16.28
CA LEU A 641 -14.92 -10.54 -17.07
C LEU A 641 -14.56 -10.25 -18.54
N SER A 642 -15.07 -9.17 -19.13
CA SER A 642 -14.93 -8.93 -20.57
C SER A 642 -14.05 -7.73 -20.91
N GLY A 643 -13.88 -6.76 -20.00
CA GLY A 643 -13.20 -5.49 -20.30
C GLY A 643 -14.03 -4.53 -21.16
N LEU A 644 -15.33 -4.76 -21.33
CA LEU A 644 -16.24 -3.91 -22.08
C LEU A 644 -17.34 -3.33 -21.17
N PRO A 645 -17.96 -2.18 -21.51
CA PRO A 645 -19.03 -1.59 -20.71
C PRO A 645 -20.37 -2.32 -20.86
N GLY A 646 -20.51 -3.21 -21.85
CA GLY A 646 -21.75 -3.93 -22.15
C GLY A 646 -22.27 -4.75 -20.97
N GLY A 647 -23.58 -4.71 -20.75
CA GLY A 647 -24.24 -5.44 -19.66
C GLY A 647 -24.15 -4.76 -18.28
N LEU A 648 -23.43 -3.63 -18.16
CA LEU A 648 -23.45 -2.80 -16.95
C LEU A 648 -24.51 -1.71 -17.06
N SER A 649 -25.16 -1.42 -15.94
CA SER A 649 -25.99 -0.22 -15.78
C SER A 649 -25.15 0.90 -15.17
N ALA A 650 -24.23 1.45 -15.96
CA ALA A 650 -23.32 2.52 -15.54
C ALA A 650 -23.33 3.68 -16.53
N ALA A 651 -23.38 4.92 -16.03
CA ALA A 651 -23.40 6.12 -16.87
C ALA A 651 -22.69 7.30 -16.22
N SER A 652 -21.94 8.07 -17.02
CA SER A 652 -21.33 9.35 -16.64
C SER A 652 -22.40 10.43 -16.41
N VAL A 653 -22.04 11.49 -15.69
CA VAL A 653 -22.98 12.57 -15.34
C VAL A 653 -23.43 13.35 -16.58
N ALA A 654 -22.51 13.81 -17.41
CA ALA A 654 -22.80 14.58 -18.62
C ALA A 654 -21.68 14.44 -19.66
N PRO A 655 -21.97 14.00 -20.90
CA PRO A 655 -23.24 13.38 -21.32
C PRO A 655 -23.46 12.04 -20.59
N ALA A 656 -24.71 11.54 -20.59
CA ALA A 656 -25.02 10.21 -20.08
C ALA A 656 -24.50 9.14 -21.07
N ALA A 657 -23.32 8.61 -20.79
CA ALA A 657 -22.61 7.64 -21.63
C ALA A 657 -21.89 6.61 -20.75
N PRO A 658 -21.42 5.46 -21.28
CA PRO A 658 -20.54 4.58 -20.52
C PRO A 658 -19.35 5.32 -19.91
N ILE A 659 -19.03 5.04 -18.65
CA ILE A 659 -17.91 5.67 -17.93
C ILE A 659 -16.61 5.02 -18.42
N VAL A 660 -16.11 5.47 -19.57
CA VAL A 660 -14.87 4.98 -20.17
C VAL A 660 -13.93 6.15 -20.35
N GLY A 661 -12.89 6.20 -19.51
CA GLY A 661 -11.89 7.24 -19.55
C GLY A 661 -12.43 8.64 -19.27
N VAL A 662 -13.42 8.82 -18.39
CA VAL A 662 -13.96 10.15 -18.05
C VAL A 662 -12.86 11.01 -17.44
N LEU A 663 -12.41 12.04 -18.15
CA LEU A 663 -11.35 12.94 -17.69
C LEU A 663 -11.84 13.86 -16.57
N GLN A 664 -10.99 14.06 -15.57
CA GLN A 664 -11.24 14.91 -14.40
C GLN A 664 -10.00 15.75 -14.08
N ALA A 665 -10.22 16.95 -13.56
CA ALA A 665 -9.17 17.93 -13.30
C ALA A 665 -8.24 17.58 -12.13
N THR A 666 -8.73 16.77 -11.18
CA THR A 666 -7.99 16.40 -9.96
C THR A 666 -7.77 14.90 -9.93
N TYR A 667 -6.53 14.47 -9.66
CA TYR A 667 -6.21 13.06 -9.48
C TYR A 667 -6.81 12.49 -8.18
N SER A 668 -7.35 11.27 -8.27
CA SER A 668 -7.80 10.46 -7.14
C SER A 668 -7.31 9.05 -7.36
N ALA A 669 -6.49 8.52 -6.46
CA ALA A 669 -5.84 7.22 -6.67
C ALA A 669 -6.82 6.06 -6.70
N VAL A 670 -7.79 6.05 -5.78
CA VAL A 670 -8.80 4.99 -5.66
C VAL A 670 -10.19 5.62 -5.77
N PRO A 671 -11.05 5.16 -6.69
CA PRO A 671 -12.43 5.64 -6.75
C PRO A 671 -13.23 5.13 -5.54
N SER A 672 -14.11 5.98 -5.02
CA SER A 672 -15.06 5.65 -3.97
C SER A 672 -16.42 5.28 -4.56
N LEU A 673 -17.06 4.26 -3.99
CA LEU A 673 -18.41 3.84 -4.35
C LEU A 673 -19.37 4.20 -3.22
N VAL A 674 -20.17 5.24 -3.44
CA VAL A 674 -21.08 5.77 -2.42
C VAL A 674 -22.48 5.24 -2.70
N GLN A 675 -22.98 4.35 -1.85
CA GLN A 675 -24.31 3.77 -2.02
C GLN A 675 -25.38 4.87 -1.88
N GLN A 676 -26.13 5.10 -2.95
CA GLN A 676 -27.19 6.12 -3.06
C GLN A 676 -28.57 5.55 -2.73
N SER A 677 -28.79 4.29 -3.09
CA SER A 677 -30.09 3.64 -2.93
C SER A 677 -29.91 2.15 -2.73
N ALA A 678 -30.85 1.56 -2.00
CA ALA A 678 -31.06 0.12 -1.97
C ALA A 678 -32.56 -0.15 -2.00
N SER A 679 -33.00 -1.04 -2.89
CA SER A 679 -34.36 -1.55 -2.93
C SER A 679 -34.34 -3.07 -2.88
N ARG A 680 -35.40 -3.65 -2.29
CA ARG A 680 -35.58 -5.09 -2.17
C ARG A 680 -36.94 -5.46 -2.73
N ALA A 681 -36.96 -6.26 -3.79
CA ALA A 681 -38.19 -6.79 -4.35
C ALA A 681 -38.85 -7.81 -3.39
N PRO A 682 -40.17 -8.03 -3.50
CA PRO A 682 -40.81 -9.17 -2.86
C PRO A 682 -40.15 -10.50 -3.29
N PRO A 683 -40.11 -11.52 -2.41
CA PRO A 683 -39.71 -12.86 -2.82
C PRO A 683 -40.62 -13.38 -3.94
N ASP A 684 -40.03 -13.99 -4.96
CA ASP A 684 -40.78 -14.75 -5.95
C ASP A 684 -41.28 -16.09 -5.36
N PRO A 685 -42.08 -16.90 -6.10
CA PRO A 685 -42.58 -18.18 -5.59
C PRO A 685 -41.50 -19.19 -5.19
N THR A 686 -40.25 -19.01 -5.62
CA THR A 686 -39.10 -19.84 -5.21
C THR A 686 -38.40 -19.32 -3.95
N GLY A 687 -38.83 -18.17 -3.43
CA GLY A 687 -38.21 -17.45 -2.33
C GLY A 687 -36.98 -16.64 -2.75
N GLN A 688 -36.72 -16.52 -4.05
CA GLN A 688 -35.63 -15.68 -4.56
C GLN A 688 -36.06 -14.21 -4.49
N VAL A 689 -35.14 -13.36 -4.05
CA VAL A 689 -35.33 -11.93 -3.91
C VAL A 689 -34.34 -11.20 -4.81
N VAL A 690 -34.80 -10.14 -5.47
CA VAL A 690 -33.91 -9.21 -6.18
C VAL A 690 -33.64 -8.01 -5.29
N VAL A 691 -32.35 -7.71 -5.08
CA VAL A 691 -31.89 -6.50 -4.39
C VAL A 691 -31.21 -5.62 -5.41
N GLU A 692 -31.67 -4.39 -5.56
CA GLU A 692 -31.00 -3.40 -6.40
C GLU A 692 -30.27 -2.39 -5.52
N LYS A 693 -29.06 -2.02 -5.92
CA LYS A 693 -28.26 -1.00 -5.25
C LYS A 693 -27.74 -0.01 -6.27
N GLY A 694 -27.94 1.28 -6.01
CA GLY A 694 -27.34 2.36 -6.79
C GLY A 694 -26.10 2.90 -6.07
N TYR A 695 -25.01 3.10 -6.79
CA TYR A 695 -23.79 3.71 -6.29
C TYR A 695 -23.41 4.92 -7.15
N ALA A 696 -22.97 6.00 -6.51
CA ALA A 696 -22.24 7.07 -7.19
C ALA A 696 -20.76 6.69 -7.23
N VAL A 697 -20.11 6.91 -8.38
CA VAL A 697 -18.67 6.80 -8.54
C VAL A 697 -18.08 8.16 -8.21
N VAL A 698 -17.43 8.26 -7.05
CA VAL A 698 -16.93 9.52 -6.49
C VAL A 698 -15.42 9.46 -6.39
N ASN A 699 -14.77 10.50 -6.89
CA ASN A 699 -13.35 10.74 -6.71
C ASN A 699 -13.19 11.85 -5.68
N ALA A 700 -12.41 11.58 -4.63
CA ALA A 700 -12.28 12.46 -3.49
C ALA A 700 -10.81 12.82 -3.27
N SER A 701 -10.55 14.11 -3.08
CA SER A 701 -9.29 14.64 -2.56
C SER A 701 -9.56 15.29 -1.20
N ALA A 702 -8.52 15.84 -0.55
CA ALA A 702 -8.63 16.39 0.80
C ALA A 702 -9.72 17.47 0.99
N ARG A 703 -10.12 18.19 -0.06
CA ARG A 703 -11.14 19.27 0.01
C ARG A 703 -12.11 19.30 -1.18
N GLU A 704 -12.09 18.28 -2.02
CA GLU A 704 -12.92 18.25 -3.23
C GLU A 704 -13.48 16.84 -3.42
N THR A 705 -14.74 16.74 -3.81
CA THR A 705 -15.30 15.50 -4.32
C THR A 705 -15.94 15.72 -5.68
N VAL A 706 -15.68 14.83 -6.62
CA VAL A 706 -16.21 14.88 -7.99
C VAL A 706 -16.93 13.58 -8.28
N VAL A 707 -18.17 13.68 -8.77
CA VAL A 707 -18.96 12.52 -9.18
C VAL A 707 -18.68 12.24 -10.65
N ALA A 708 -18.01 11.12 -10.95
CA ALA A 708 -17.74 10.68 -12.32
C ALA A 708 -19.00 10.13 -13.02
N GLY A 709 -19.92 9.55 -12.23
CA GLY A 709 -21.14 8.95 -12.72
C GLY A 709 -21.79 8.04 -11.68
N SER A 710 -22.61 7.10 -12.14
CA SER A 710 -23.28 6.13 -11.27
C SER A 710 -23.22 4.72 -11.83
N VAL A 711 -23.31 3.73 -10.93
CA VAL A 711 -23.40 2.30 -11.24
C VAL A 711 -24.59 1.72 -10.49
N LYS A 712 -25.49 1.03 -11.21
CA LYS A 712 -26.57 0.25 -10.62
C LYS A 712 -26.22 -1.23 -10.69
N VAL A 713 -26.42 -1.91 -9.56
CA VAL A 713 -26.16 -3.33 -9.43
C VAL A 713 -27.43 -4.04 -9.02
N ARG A 714 -27.71 -5.17 -9.67
CA ARG A 714 -28.80 -6.08 -9.33
C ARG A 714 -28.20 -7.37 -8.75
N LEU A 715 -28.53 -7.67 -7.51
CA LEU A 715 -28.08 -8.86 -6.77
C LEU A 715 -29.26 -9.81 -6.56
N ARG A 716 -29.02 -11.11 -6.66
CA ARG A 716 -29.97 -12.14 -6.23
C ARG A 716 -29.68 -12.48 -4.77
N ALA A 717 -30.71 -12.48 -3.95
CA ALA A 717 -30.66 -12.78 -2.52
C ALA A 717 -31.81 -13.72 -2.14
N GLY A 718 -31.90 -14.11 -0.87
CA GLY A 718 -32.92 -15.04 -0.40
C GLY A 718 -32.57 -16.49 -0.78
N ARG A 719 -33.58 -17.28 -1.13
CA ARG A 719 -33.39 -18.69 -1.49
C ARG A 719 -32.95 -18.78 -2.95
N LEU A 720 -31.70 -19.22 -3.18
CA LEU A 720 -31.07 -19.26 -4.51
C LEU A 720 -31.20 -20.61 -5.22
N SER A 721 -31.54 -21.68 -4.48
CA SER A 721 -31.75 -23.03 -5.02
C SER A 721 -32.75 -23.80 -4.16
N TRP A 722 -33.46 -24.76 -4.76
CA TRP A 722 -34.20 -25.78 -4.04
C TRP A 722 -33.69 -27.18 -4.45
N ARG A 723 -33.76 -28.12 -3.50
CA ARG A 723 -33.71 -29.56 -3.75
C ARG A 723 -34.96 -30.14 -3.11
N GLU A 724 -35.77 -30.84 -3.89
CA GLU A 724 -36.87 -31.61 -3.34
C GLU A 724 -36.30 -32.87 -2.70
N VAL A 725 -36.62 -33.06 -1.42
CA VAL A 725 -36.36 -34.30 -0.72
C VAL A 725 -37.65 -35.07 -0.75
N ALA A 726 -37.83 -35.88 -1.79
CA ALA A 726 -38.87 -36.89 -1.80
C ALA A 726 -38.69 -37.78 -0.56
N ASN A 727 -39.81 -38.17 0.05
CA ASN A 727 -39.82 -39.09 1.18
C ASN A 727 -39.10 -38.58 2.45
N TRP A 728 -39.03 -37.26 2.66
CA TRP A 728 -38.45 -36.65 3.88
C TRP A 728 -39.00 -37.30 5.17
N ARG A 729 -40.29 -37.61 5.21
CA ARG A 729 -40.93 -38.22 6.39
C ARG A 729 -40.37 -39.63 6.67
N GLU A 730 -40.18 -40.44 5.64
CA GLU A 730 -39.61 -41.79 5.75
C GLU A 730 -38.12 -41.75 6.09
N LEU A 731 -37.36 -40.81 5.51
CA LEU A 731 -35.95 -40.57 5.84
C LEU A 731 -35.77 -40.08 7.28
N HIS A 732 -36.66 -39.22 7.77
CA HIS A 732 -36.59 -38.69 9.13
C HIS A 732 -36.98 -39.75 10.17
N GLU A 733 -37.97 -40.60 9.86
CA GLU A 733 -38.37 -41.74 10.69
C GLU A 733 -37.29 -42.83 10.73
N ALA A 734 -36.60 -43.11 9.63
CA ALA A 734 -35.53 -44.11 9.57
C ALA A 734 -34.24 -43.72 10.33
N VAL A 735 -34.12 -42.45 10.73
CA VAL A 735 -32.97 -41.91 11.49
C VAL A 735 -33.26 -41.81 12.99
N LYS A 736 -34.54 -41.90 13.40
CA LYS A 736 -34.91 -42.12 14.81
C LYS A 736 -34.76 -43.59 15.17
#